data_AF-A0A1E5UJA9-F1
#
_entry.id   AF-A0A1E5UJA9-F1
#
_cell.length_a   1.000
_cell.length_b   1.000
_cell.length_c   1.000
_cell.angle_alpha   90.00
_cell.angle_beta   90.00
_cell.angle_gamma   90.00
#
_symmetry.space_group_name_H-M   'P 1'
#
loop_
_entity.id
_entity.type
_entity.pdbx_description
1 polymer ?
#
loop_
_entity_poly.entity_id
_entity_poly.type
_entity_poly.pdbx_seq_one_letter_code
_entity_poly.pdbx_strand_id
1 'polypeptide(L)'
;MKRAAQAFSNVRKAQCVLFTSFYELEASAINELSQVVPCPIYTVGPSIPHMPLEGDSDKIQHEKYSGWLDAQPKSSVLYVSFGSYVSMPSSQLEEVAMGLHESTVRFFWVARDKATTTTLQQITGDKGLVVPWCDQLKVLSHPSVGGFLSHCGWNSTLEAVFAGVPVLAFPVAWDQLVNARLVADEWKIGINLKEQKREDGIISRAAIYAAVTKLMDLGGGDSREMRRRAAKLREASRRAIQQGGSSRRSLNSFARDLIEGRLNVAETSQRERMAAAAGDEPRGCGSGCHIVAVPFPGRGHVNAMLNLSRLLAARGAAVTFVVTEEWLGLLRSSSSSPAAGVRLRAIPNVIPSEHGRAADHSGFLDAVATEMEAPFERLLHGLEGPPPAALLADFYVPWVVGVGNRRGVPVWLLFPMPAAFFSAYYHFDRLPAWLTDDGEHAPDSVETVDNSDRRLGRYISGQASSSIRLSDLEPLIHNKRTVKHILSAISSVRNAQCLLFTTMYELEASVIDSLQSVLSCPAYPIGPCVPYMTLEDHGTISNGDTSKGNYFKWLDSQPVNSVLYVSLGSFVSVSASQLDEIALGLAASEVRFLWILREQSPRVRDLIGDSGKGMILPWCDQLKVLCHCSVGGFLTHCGMNSTLEAIFAGVPMLALPLFFDQPIDGRLITEEWKIGLNLMDWASKDGLIGREDIARAAKRLMSSDEAETKAVRRRALEWKEASRRAVDRGGSSYRNLSSLMEMQLSSDAPLSHEMALADANLAVDRRPCHIVALPYPGRGHINPMLSLCRLLAARSSSIAVTVVLTEEWLGLLGAPEPPLPECVRLATIPNVIPSEHGRAADFSGFIEAVHTRMEAPVERLLRGMAAPAAVVADMFLPWAVPMALRMGVAACSFCPISATHFAAFYHFESLAAAHRTTGRAGDSLAVTGQSFFLGTRIVYTGDNFQLPDIAIYLHLDELQTRTMSCGISISLARLA
;
A
#
# COMPACT_ATOMS: atom_id res chain seq x y z
N MET A 1 25.64 9.98 -15.02
CA MET A 1 24.48 10.75 -14.50
C MET A 1 23.44 11.12 -15.56
N LYS A 2 23.71 11.96 -16.57
CA LYS A 2 22.69 12.35 -17.60
C LYS A 2 21.96 11.15 -18.24
N ARG A 3 22.70 10.12 -18.64
CA ARG A 3 22.14 8.89 -19.22
C ARG A 3 21.31 8.06 -18.22
N ALA A 4 21.68 8.05 -16.94
CA ALA A 4 20.89 7.41 -15.88
C ALA A 4 19.60 8.20 -15.63
N ALA A 5 19.67 9.53 -15.50
CA ALA A 5 18.49 10.40 -15.40
C ALA A 5 17.54 10.23 -16.59
N GLN A 6 18.07 10.03 -17.80
CA GLN A 6 17.28 9.73 -18.99
C GLN A 6 16.52 8.39 -18.87
N ALA A 7 17.15 7.36 -18.32
CA ALA A 7 16.49 6.08 -18.05
C ALA A 7 15.28 6.26 -17.10
N PHE A 8 15.48 6.92 -15.95
CA PHE A 8 14.39 7.19 -14.99
C PHE A 8 13.32 8.15 -15.54
N SER A 9 13.69 9.13 -16.37
CA SER A 9 12.75 10.01 -17.07
C SER A 9 11.86 9.24 -18.05
N ASN A 10 12.42 8.25 -18.75
CA ASN A 10 11.66 7.44 -19.68
C ASN A 10 10.75 6.42 -19.00
N VAL A 11 11.03 6.02 -17.75
CA VAL A 11 10.10 5.21 -16.95
C VAL A 11 8.76 5.94 -16.76
N ARG A 12 8.76 7.28 -16.60
CA ARG A 12 7.53 8.09 -16.52
C ARG A 12 6.66 8.04 -17.78
N LYS A 13 7.21 7.56 -18.90
CA LYS A 13 6.50 7.39 -20.18
C LYS A 13 6.05 5.96 -20.43
N ALA A 14 6.52 5.00 -19.63
CA ALA A 14 6.15 3.60 -19.74
C ALA A 14 4.72 3.38 -19.24
N GLN A 15 4.03 2.42 -19.83
CA GLN A 15 2.67 2.04 -19.46
C GLN A 15 2.61 1.24 -18.15
N CYS A 16 3.72 0.62 -17.74
CA CYS A 16 3.89 0.04 -16.40
C CYS A 16 5.37 -0.17 -16.05
N VAL A 17 5.63 -0.47 -14.78
CA VAL A 17 6.95 -0.84 -14.25
C VAL A 17 6.90 -2.23 -13.63
N LEU A 18 7.83 -3.11 -14.00
CA LEU A 18 7.97 -4.44 -13.46
C LEU A 18 9.24 -4.54 -12.61
N PHE A 19 9.10 -4.75 -11.30
CA PHE A 19 10.23 -5.03 -10.42
C PHE A 19 10.45 -6.54 -10.29
N THR A 20 11.72 -6.96 -10.36
CA THR A 20 12.13 -8.34 -10.07
C THR A 20 12.11 -8.69 -8.59
N SER A 21 11.74 -7.72 -7.73
CA SER A 21 11.51 -7.84 -6.29
C SER A 21 10.11 -8.38 -5.98
N PHE A 22 9.87 -8.70 -4.70
CA PHE A 22 8.56 -9.10 -4.18
C PHE A 22 8.14 -8.21 -3.01
N TYR A 23 6.83 -8.07 -2.83
CA TYR A 23 6.25 -7.10 -1.89
C TYR A 23 6.81 -7.21 -0.48
N GLU A 24 6.88 -8.43 0.05
CA GLU A 24 7.32 -8.69 1.42
C GLU A 24 8.80 -8.34 1.67
N LEU A 25 9.64 -8.26 0.62
CA LEU A 25 11.06 -7.92 0.76
C LEU A 25 11.30 -6.41 0.85
N GLU A 26 10.50 -5.63 0.11
CA GLU A 26 10.70 -4.18 -0.09
C GLU A 26 9.41 -3.38 0.03
N ALA A 27 8.50 -3.77 0.95
CA ALA A 27 7.16 -3.20 1.08
C ALA A 27 7.16 -1.68 1.17
N SER A 28 8.08 -1.10 1.95
CA SER A 28 8.21 0.35 2.11
C SER A 28 8.51 1.07 0.78
N ALA A 29 9.57 0.63 0.07
CA ALA A 29 9.95 1.23 -1.20
C ALA A 29 8.87 1.03 -2.27
N ILE A 30 8.21 -0.13 -2.29
CA ILE A 30 7.14 -0.44 -3.25
C ILE A 30 5.90 0.43 -2.98
N ASN A 31 5.50 0.60 -1.71
CA ASN A 31 4.39 1.46 -1.32
C ASN A 31 4.67 2.92 -1.70
N GLU A 32 5.86 3.44 -1.40
CA GLU A 32 6.25 4.81 -1.78
C GLU A 32 6.24 4.99 -3.30
N LEU A 33 6.86 4.06 -4.04
CA LEU A 33 6.89 4.11 -5.50
C LEU A 33 5.49 4.08 -6.10
N SER A 34 4.56 3.32 -5.51
CA SER A 34 3.17 3.28 -5.97
C SER A 34 2.42 4.62 -5.84
N GLN A 35 2.93 5.53 -5.00
CA GLN A 35 2.37 6.88 -4.82
C GLN A 35 2.98 7.89 -5.81
N VAL A 36 4.21 7.67 -6.29
CA VAL A 36 4.99 8.68 -7.04
C VAL A 36 5.26 8.31 -8.51
N VAL A 37 5.18 7.03 -8.87
CA VAL A 37 5.31 6.56 -10.26
C VAL A 37 3.94 6.66 -10.93
N PRO A 38 3.82 7.32 -12.10
CA PRO A 38 2.52 7.64 -12.71
C PRO A 38 1.85 6.45 -13.43
N CYS A 39 2.37 5.24 -13.29
CA CYS A 39 1.88 4.04 -13.95
C CYS A 39 1.90 2.83 -13.01
N PRO A 40 1.12 1.77 -13.31
CA PRO A 40 1.06 0.58 -12.48
C PRO A 40 2.43 -0.05 -12.22
N ILE A 41 2.63 -0.50 -10.99
CA ILE A 41 3.82 -1.23 -10.56
C ILE A 41 3.45 -2.71 -10.34
N TYR A 42 4.20 -3.60 -10.99
CA TYR A 42 4.08 -5.04 -10.80
C TYR A 42 5.35 -5.58 -10.14
N THR A 43 5.20 -6.21 -8.99
CA THR A 43 6.27 -6.99 -8.36
C THR A 43 6.18 -8.42 -8.89
N VAL A 44 7.09 -8.82 -9.77
CA VAL A 44 7.07 -10.14 -10.44
C VAL A 44 8.13 -11.09 -9.88
N GLY A 45 8.69 -10.73 -8.71
CA GLY A 45 9.82 -11.38 -8.10
C GLY A 45 9.51 -12.54 -7.14
N PRO A 46 10.52 -13.16 -6.55
CA PRO A 46 11.90 -13.06 -7.00
C PRO A 46 12.03 -13.69 -8.39
N SER A 47 12.54 -12.93 -9.37
CA SER A 47 12.70 -13.41 -10.75
C SER A 47 14.00 -14.22 -10.85
N ILE A 48 14.00 -15.35 -10.16
CA ILE A 48 15.12 -16.29 -10.05
C ILE A 48 15.00 -17.33 -11.17
N PRO A 49 16.08 -17.66 -11.89
CA PRO A 49 16.09 -18.76 -12.85
C PRO A 49 15.68 -20.09 -12.18
N HIS A 50 14.72 -20.82 -12.74
CA HIS A 50 14.24 -22.07 -12.16
C HIS A 50 15.27 -23.22 -12.29
N MET A 51 15.47 -23.96 -11.20
CA MET A 51 16.06 -25.31 -11.09
C MET A 51 15.16 -26.42 -11.70
N PRO A 52 15.64 -27.66 -11.99
CA PRO A 52 16.52 -28.15 -13.09
C PRO A 52 15.84 -29.27 -13.96
N LEU A 53 16.37 -29.79 -15.09
CA LEU A 53 17.35 -30.90 -15.19
C LEU A 53 17.79 -31.22 -16.65
N GLU A 54 19.10 -31.47 -16.77
CA GLU A 54 19.92 -32.27 -17.73
C GLU A 54 19.92 -32.05 -19.26
N GLY A 55 21.08 -31.63 -19.79
CA GLY A 55 22.00 -32.46 -20.62
C GLY A 55 22.67 -31.68 -21.77
N ASP A 56 23.96 -31.82 -22.12
CA ASP A 56 24.75 -33.06 -22.11
C ASP A 56 26.28 -32.82 -22.30
N SER A 57 26.78 -31.60 -22.08
CA SER A 57 28.24 -31.31 -22.17
C SER A 57 28.89 -30.85 -20.87
N ASP A 58 28.10 -30.41 -19.87
CA ASP A 58 28.55 -29.97 -18.54
C ASP A 58 28.29 -30.98 -17.41
N LYS A 59 27.67 -32.13 -17.72
CA LYS A 59 27.35 -33.18 -16.72
C LYS A 59 28.57 -33.60 -15.90
N ILE A 60 29.73 -33.74 -16.53
CA ILE A 60 30.97 -34.17 -15.86
C ILE A 60 31.46 -33.13 -14.84
N GLN A 61 31.36 -31.82 -15.13
CA GLN A 61 31.73 -30.78 -14.15
C GLN A 61 30.68 -30.65 -13.04
N HIS A 62 29.39 -30.75 -13.38
CA HIS A 62 28.28 -30.75 -12.43
C HIS A 62 28.37 -31.91 -11.45
N GLU A 63 28.60 -33.14 -11.92
CA GLU A 63 28.83 -34.33 -11.10
C GLU A 63 30.07 -34.16 -10.20
N LYS A 64 31.14 -33.56 -10.74
CA LYS A 64 32.40 -33.35 -10.00
C LYS A 64 32.27 -32.37 -8.85
N TYR A 65 31.62 -31.21 -9.04
CA TYR A 65 31.42 -30.28 -7.93
C TYR A 65 30.26 -30.66 -7.02
N SER A 66 29.22 -31.31 -7.53
CA SER A 66 28.12 -31.81 -6.70
C SER A 66 28.63 -32.88 -5.74
N GLY A 67 29.42 -33.85 -6.23
CA GLY A 67 30.06 -34.85 -5.37
C GLY A 67 31.00 -34.23 -4.34
N TRP A 68 31.71 -33.15 -4.68
CA TRP A 68 32.50 -32.40 -3.70
C TRP A 68 31.61 -31.75 -2.64
N LEU A 69 30.50 -31.11 -3.03
CA LEU A 69 29.55 -30.45 -2.12
C LEU A 69 28.82 -31.46 -1.21
N ASP A 70 28.45 -32.63 -1.75
CA ASP A 70 27.80 -33.75 -1.06
C ASP A 70 28.71 -34.34 0.04
N ALA A 71 30.01 -34.35 -0.20
CA ALA A 71 31.00 -34.81 0.76
C ALA A 71 31.21 -33.83 1.95
N GLN A 72 30.62 -32.62 1.88
CA GLN A 72 30.81 -31.61 2.93
C GLN A 72 29.71 -31.65 4.00
N PRO A 73 30.05 -31.40 5.28
CA PRO A 73 29.05 -31.25 6.34
C PRO A 73 28.04 -30.14 6.05
N LYS A 74 26.85 -30.26 6.66
CA LYS A 74 25.77 -29.26 6.55
C LYS A 74 26.24 -27.87 6.98
N SER A 75 25.90 -26.85 6.18
CA SER A 75 26.22 -25.44 6.43
C SER A 75 27.70 -25.14 6.73
N SER A 76 28.62 -25.94 6.17
CA SER A 76 30.06 -25.82 6.39
C SER A 76 30.82 -25.17 5.23
N VAL A 77 30.15 -24.91 4.10
CA VAL A 77 30.73 -24.34 2.89
C VAL A 77 30.32 -22.87 2.73
N LEU A 78 31.30 -21.99 2.54
CA LEU A 78 31.09 -20.62 2.09
C LEU A 78 31.08 -20.59 0.56
N TYR A 79 29.96 -20.23 -0.04
CA TYR A 79 29.90 -19.98 -1.47
C TYR A 79 30.52 -18.61 -1.81
N VAL A 80 31.30 -18.50 -2.88
CA VAL A 80 31.99 -17.26 -3.28
C VAL A 80 31.73 -16.98 -4.76
N SER A 81 31.11 -15.83 -5.05
CA SER A 81 30.81 -15.39 -6.41
C SER A 81 30.68 -13.86 -6.50
N PHE A 82 31.50 -13.23 -7.34
CA PHE A 82 31.49 -11.78 -7.57
C PHE A 82 30.75 -11.37 -8.86
N GLY A 83 29.98 -12.27 -9.47
CA GLY A 83 29.18 -11.97 -10.66
C GLY A 83 30.00 -11.88 -11.96
N SER A 84 29.34 -11.43 -13.04
CA SER A 84 29.91 -11.45 -14.40
C SER A 84 30.65 -10.18 -14.82
N TYR A 85 30.37 -9.06 -14.14
CA TYR A 85 30.80 -7.73 -14.57
C TYR A 85 31.93 -7.13 -13.73
N VAL A 86 32.14 -7.67 -12.53
CA VAL A 86 33.07 -7.10 -11.56
C VAL A 86 34.47 -7.64 -11.83
N SER A 87 35.32 -6.81 -12.45
CA SER A 87 36.77 -7.04 -12.47
C SER A 87 37.37 -6.43 -11.21
N MET A 88 37.85 -7.28 -10.32
CA MET A 88 38.53 -6.87 -9.09
C MET A 88 40.05 -6.87 -9.34
N PRO A 89 40.83 -5.93 -8.77
CA PRO A 89 42.28 -5.97 -8.87
C PRO A 89 42.83 -7.30 -8.33
N SER A 90 43.87 -7.83 -8.98
CA SER A 90 44.51 -9.10 -8.56
C SER A 90 44.93 -9.06 -7.08
N SER A 91 45.43 -7.91 -6.60
CA SER A 91 45.78 -7.70 -5.19
C SER A 91 44.60 -7.92 -4.24
N GLN A 92 43.40 -7.47 -4.61
CA GLN A 92 42.22 -7.68 -3.77
C GLN A 92 41.70 -9.13 -3.85
N LEU A 93 41.81 -9.79 -5.02
CA LEU A 93 41.49 -11.22 -5.16
C LEU A 93 42.42 -12.09 -4.31
N GLU A 94 43.71 -11.74 -4.26
CA GLU A 94 44.70 -12.39 -3.40
C GLU A 94 44.35 -12.22 -1.92
N GLU A 95 43.99 -11.01 -1.46
CA GLU A 95 43.55 -10.81 -0.07
C GLU A 95 42.30 -11.64 0.27
N VAL A 96 41.34 -11.78 -0.65
CA VAL A 96 40.17 -12.66 -0.47
C VAL A 96 40.60 -14.12 -0.37
N ALA A 97 41.45 -14.58 -1.28
CA ALA A 97 41.95 -15.95 -1.29
C ALA A 97 42.71 -16.30 -0.01
N MET A 98 43.58 -15.40 0.45
CA MET A 98 44.36 -15.62 1.68
C MET A 98 43.47 -15.57 2.92
N GLY A 99 42.51 -14.64 2.99
CA GLY A 99 41.56 -14.59 4.12
C GLY A 99 40.68 -15.83 4.20
N LEU A 100 40.25 -16.38 3.05
CA LEU A 100 39.53 -17.65 2.98
C LEU A 100 40.41 -18.83 3.42
N HIS A 101 41.64 -18.91 2.92
CA HIS A 101 42.60 -19.95 3.29
C HIS A 101 42.88 -19.97 4.80
N GLU A 102 43.15 -18.79 5.38
CA GLU A 102 43.42 -18.60 6.81
C GLU A 102 42.19 -18.93 7.68
N SER A 103 40.97 -18.70 7.20
CA SER A 103 39.73 -18.96 7.96
C SER A 103 39.49 -20.45 8.23
N THR A 104 40.15 -21.34 7.49
CA THR A 104 39.95 -22.80 7.50
C THR A 104 38.55 -23.28 7.12
N VAL A 105 37.62 -22.35 6.84
CA VAL A 105 36.28 -22.65 6.32
C VAL A 105 36.42 -23.24 4.92
N ARG A 106 35.60 -24.25 4.63
CA ARG A 106 35.53 -24.80 3.28
C ARG A 106 34.81 -23.81 2.38
N PHE A 107 35.31 -23.59 1.18
CA PHE A 107 34.67 -22.64 0.27
C PHE A 107 34.51 -23.22 -1.13
N PHE A 108 33.46 -22.77 -1.81
CA PHE A 108 33.20 -23.09 -3.20
C PHE A 108 33.23 -21.79 -3.99
N TRP A 109 34.20 -21.61 -4.88
CA TRP A 109 34.45 -20.34 -5.54
C TRP A 109 34.28 -20.46 -7.06
N VAL A 110 33.42 -19.63 -7.63
CA VAL A 110 33.35 -19.41 -9.09
C VAL A 110 34.35 -18.34 -9.56
N ALA A 111 35.32 -18.73 -10.39
CA ALA A 111 36.31 -17.85 -11.02
C ALA A 111 36.41 -18.09 -12.52
N ARG A 112 35.97 -17.14 -13.35
CA ARG A 112 35.56 -17.41 -14.75
C ARG A 112 36.66 -17.83 -15.72
N ASP A 113 37.87 -17.32 -15.58
CA ASP A 113 38.96 -17.69 -16.48
C ASP A 113 39.85 -18.78 -15.86
N LYS A 114 40.40 -19.62 -16.72
CA LYS A 114 41.17 -20.81 -16.32
C LYS A 114 42.48 -20.44 -15.62
N ALA A 115 43.07 -19.29 -15.96
CA ALA A 115 44.30 -18.82 -15.33
C ALA A 115 44.03 -18.44 -13.88
N THR A 116 43.03 -17.58 -13.63
CA THR A 116 42.59 -17.21 -12.28
C THR A 116 42.05 -18.40 -11.50
N THR A 117 41.32 -19.33 -12.14
CA THR A 117 40.90 -20.59 -11.48
C THR A 117 42.12 -21.35 -10.95
N THR A 118 43.15 -21.51 -11.77
CA THR A 118 44.37 -22.25 -11.40
C THR A 118 45.13 -21.54 -10.30
N THR A 119 45.31 -20.22 -10.42
CA THR A 119 46.00 -19.38 -9.43
C THR A 119 45.26 -19.39 -8.10
N LEU A 120 43.94 -19.20 -8.09
CA LEU A 120 43.15 -19.24 -6.86
C LEU A 120 43.13 -20.64 -6.25
N GLN A 121 43.04 -21.70 -7.05
CA GLN A 121 43.12 -23.07 -6.52
C GLN A 121 44.49 -23.35 -5.88
N GLN A 122 45.58 -22.84 -6.46
CA GLN A 122 46.93 -22.94 -5.88
C GLN A 122 47.07 -22.17 -4.57
N ILE A 123 46.53 -20.94 -4.50
CA ILE A 123 46.60 -20.10 -3.29
C ILE A 123 45.76 -20.71 -2.17
N THR A 124 44.56 -21.21 -2.50
CA THR A 124 43.58 -21.56 -1.49
C THR A 124 43.65 -23.01 -1.00
N GLY A 125 44.35 -23.89 -1.73
CA GLY A 125 44.69 -25.25 -1.29
C GLY A 125 43.56 -26.27 -1.47
N ASP A 126 43.54 -27.31 -0.64
CA ASP A 126 42.61 -28.45 -0.69
C ASP A 126 41.26 -28.19 -0.01
N LYS A 127 41.17 -27.13 0.81
CA LYS A 127 39.96 -26.79 1.58
C LYS A 127 38.83 -26.17 0.76
N GLY A 128 39.09 -25.76 -0.48
CA GLY A 128 38.03 -25.27 -1.35
C GLY A 128 38.19 -25.69 -2.79
N LEU A 129 37.07 -25.62 -3.49
CA LEU A 129 36.94 -26.01 -4.87
C LEU A 129 36.68 -24.75 -5.70
N VAL A 130 37.61 -24.45 -6.60
CA VAL A 130 37.49 -23.34 -7.55
C VAL A 130 37.05 -23.88 -8.90
N VAL A 131 35.94 -23.35 -9.42
CA VAL A 131 35.36 -23.77 -10.71
C VAL A 131 35.17 -22.57 -11.63
N PRO A 132 35.24 -22.76 -12.95
CA PRO A 132 34.96 -21.69 -13.90
C PRO A 132 33.49 -21.25 -13.91
N TRP A 133 32.58 -22.15 -13.54
CA TRP A 133 31.14 -21.94 -13.58
C TRP A 133 30.38 -22.90 -12.65
N CYS A 134 29.22 -22.49 -12.16
CA CYS A 134 28.25 -23.36 -11.48
C CYS A 134 26.82 -22.86 -11.66
N ASP A 135 25.85 -23.71 -11.37
CA ASP A 135 24.46 -23.30 -11.13
C ASP A 135 24.38 -22.69 -9.71
N GLN A 136 24.40 -21.36 -9.65
CA GLN A 136 24.48 -20.61 -8.40
C GLN A 136 23.31 -20.92 -7.45
N LEU A 137 22.08 -21.06 -7.97
CA LEU A 137 20.92 -21.35 -7.14
C LEU A 137 20.97 -22.76 -6.56
N LYS A 138 21.42 -23.75 -7.35
CA LYS A 138 21.67 -25.12 -6.84
C LYS A 138 22.70 -25.12 -5.73
N VAL A 139 23.83 -24.43 -5.93
CA VAL A 139 24.88 -24.35 -4.93
C VAL A 139 24.37 -23.65 -3.66
N LEU A 140 23.71 -22.50 -3.78
CA LEU A 140 23.11 -21.79 -2.64
C LEU A 140 22.05 -22.64 -1.91
N SER A 141 21.29 -23.45 -2.64
CA SER A 141 20.27 -24.34 -2.07
C SER A 141 20.86 -25.65 -1.51
N HIS A 142 22.15 -25.92 -1.74
CA HIS A 142 22.79 -27.14 -1.32
C HIS A 142 22.92 -27.19 0.22
N PRO A 143 22.59 -28.32 0.89
CA PRO A 143 22.63 -28.40 2.35
C PRO A 143 23.99 -28.07 2.98
N SER A 144 25.09 -28.33 2.27
CA SER A 144 26.44 -28.01 2.77
C SER A 144 26.77 -26.51 2.74
N VAL A 145 26.05 -25.69 1.95
CA VAL A 145 26.31 -24.25 1.90
C VAL A 145 25.72 -23.56 3.15
N GLY A 146 26.60 -22.83 3.84
CA GLY A 146 26.30 -22.13 5.09
C GLY A 146 26.38 -20.62 4.98
N GLY A 147 27.00 -20.07 3.95
CA GLY A 147 27.12 -18.63 3.78
C GLY A 147 27.44 -18.28 2.33
N PHE A 148 27.32 -17.00 1.99
CA PHE A 148 27.59 -16.52 0.65
C PHE A 148 28.40 -15.22 0.65
N LEU A 149 29.62 -15.24 0.13
CA LEU A 149 30.39 -14.05 -0.20
C LEU A 149 30.01 -13.55 -1.59
N SER A 150 29.33 -12.39 -1.64
CA SER A 150 28.74 -11.85 -2.85
C SER A 150 29.03 -10.37 -3.03
N HIS A 151 29.19 -9.98 -4.30
CA HIS A 151 29.20 -8.57 -4.69
C HIS A 151 27.85 -7.85 -4.51
N CYS A 152 26.78 -8.53 -4.07
CA CYS A 152 25.45 -7.97 -3.83
C CYS A 152 24.74 -7.43 -5.08
N GLY A 153 25.01 -8.01 -6.26
CA GLY A 153 24.11 -7.81 -7.40
C GLY A 153 22.69 -8.25 -7.05
N TRP A 154 21.67 -7.51 -7.51
CA TRP A 154 20.29 -7.71 -7.05
C TRP A 154 19.79 -9.16 -7.23
N ASN A 155 20.04 -9.76 -8.39
CA ASN A 155 19.64 -11.15 -8.65
C ASN A 155 20.32 -12.17 -7.72
N SER A 156 21.62 -12.00 -7.48
CA SER A 156 22.39 -12.85 -6.56
C SER A 156 21.88 -12.70 -5.12
N THR A 157 21.45 -11.49 -4.77
CA THR A 157 20.83 -11.20 -3.47
C THR A 157 19.48 -11.90 -3.34
N LEU A 158 18.64 -11.88 -4.38
CA LEU A 158 17.36 -12.60 -4.40
C LEU A 158 17.56 -14.13 -4.31
N GLU A 159 18.56 -14.70 -4.99
CA GLU A 159 18.91 -16.12 -4.88
C GLU A 159 19.34 -16.50 -3.45
N ALA A 160 20.13 -15.65 -2.80
CA ALA A 160 20.53 -15.85 -1.40
C ALA A 160 19.33 -15.79 -0.45
N VAL A 161 18.42 -14.83 -0.66
CA VAL A 161 17.15 -14.70 0.06
C VAL A 161 16.29 -15.95 -0.14
N PHE A 162 16.15 -16.44 -1.37
CA PHE A 162 15.35 -17.61 -1.69
C PHE A 162 15.95 -18.92 -1.12
N ALA A 163 17.27 -19.04 -1.07
CA ALA A 163 17.95 -20.15 -0.41
C ALA A 163 17.94 -20.01 1.12
N GLY A 164 17.77 -18.80 1.64
CA GLY A 164 17.86 -18.47 3.05
C GLY A 164 19.28 -18.60 3.58
N VAL A 165 20.26 -18.12 2.80
CA VAL A 165 21.68 -18.16 3.10
C VAL A 165 22.17 -16.77 3.51
N PRO A 166 22.84 -16.63 4.68
CA PRO A 166 23.45 -15.36 5.09
C PRO A 166 24.56 -14.88 4.14
N VAL A 167 24.72 -13.56 4.03
CA VAL A 167 25.59 -12.95 3.01
C VAL A 167 26.74 -12.15 3.62
N LEU A 168 27.98 -12.43 3.22
CA LEU A 168 29.08 -11.47 3.30
C LEU A 168 29.00 -10.54 2.09
N ALA A 169 28.63 -9.29 2.33
CA ALA A 169 28.42 -8.31 1.30
C ALA A 169 29.74 -7.61 0.95
N PHE A 170 30.19 -7.78 -0.29
CA PHE A 170 31.39 -7.16 -0.86
C PHE A 170 30.99 -6.24 -2.03
N PRO A 171 30.27 -5.13 -1.79
CA PRO A 171 29.77 -4.32 -2.90
C PRO A 171 30.92 -3.61 -3.62
N VAL A 172 30.88 -3.61 -4.95
CA VAL A 172 31.89 -2.95 -5.78
C VAL A 172 31.38 -1.63 -6.34
N ALA A 173 30.22 -1.62 -7.00
CA ALA A 173 29.66 -0.41 -7.62
C ALA A 173 28.14 -0.48 -7.83
N TRP A 174 27.52 0.64 -8.22
CA TRP A 174 26.10 0.73 -8.61
C TRP A 174 25.11 0.32 -7.50
N ASP A 175 24.08 -0.47 -7.84
CA ASP A 175 23.02 -0.94 -6.96
C ASP A 175 23.55 -1.80 -5.81
N GLN A 176 24.69 -2.45 -6.02
CA GLN A 176 25.37 -3.29 -5.02
C GLN A 176 25.60 -2.55 -3.70
N LEU A 177 25.90 -1.24 -3.75
CA LEU A 177 26.14 -0.43 -2.56
C LEU A 177 24.88 -0.31 -1.70
N VAL A 178 23.71 -0.16 -2.33
CA VAL A 178 22.42 -0.08 -1.65
C VAL A 178 22.03 -1.48 -1.17
N ASN A 179 22.16 -2.49 -2.03
CA ASN A 179 21.82 -3.87 -1.71
C ASN A 179 22.64 -4.42 -0.53
N ALA A 180 23.93 -4.08 -0.42
CA ALA A 180 24.77 -4.49 0.70
C ALA A 180 24.28 -3.94 2.05
N ARG A 181 23.72 -2.73 2.06
CA ARG A 181 23.10 -2.15 3.25
C ARG A 181 21.72 -2.73 3.54
N LEU A 182 20.93 -3.01 2.50
CA LEU A 182 19.69 -3.79 2.68
C LEU A 182 19.99 -5.13 3.37
N VAL A 183 21.04 -5.83 2.93
CA VAL A 183 21.48 -7.12 3.49
C VAL A 183 21.95 -7.00 4.94
N ALA A 184 22.84 -6.05 5.23
CA ALA A 184 23.51 -5.97 6.53
C ALA A 184 22.70 -5.19 7.57
N ASP A 185 22.07 -4.09 7.16
CA ASP A 185 21.54 -3.09 8.09
C ASP A 185 20.02 -3.26 8.26
N GLU A 186 19.30 -3.40 7.14
CA GLU A 186 17.82 -3.51 7.13
C GLU A 186 17.37 -4.93 7.47
N TRP A 187 17.76 -5.88 6.63
CA TRP A 187 17.34 -7.28 6.77
C TRP A 187 18.14 -8.01 7.85
N LYS A 188 19.35 -7.52 8.16
CA LYS A 188 20.30 -8.12 9.11
C LYS A 188 20.54 -9.60 8.84
N ILE A 189 20.70 -9.96 7.56
CA ILE A 189 21.03 -11.31 7.10
C ILE A 189 22.50 -11.43 6.69
N GLY A 190 23.32 -10.42 6.94
CA GLY A 190 24.68 -10.39 6.44
C GLY A 190 25.58 -9.36 7.11
N ILE A 191 26.83 -9.31 6.61
CA ILE A 191 27.88 -8.39 7.09
C ILE A 191 28.38 -7.58 5.89
N ASN A 192 28.40 -6.26 6.00
CA ASN A 192 28.90 -5.36 4.96
C ASN A 192 30.41 -5.13 5.10
N LEU A 193 31.19 -5.63 4.15
CA LEU A 193 32.65 -5.49 4.14
C LEU A 193 33.13 -4.13 3.63
N LYS A 194 32.25 -3.28 3.06
CA LYS A 194 32.65 -1.94 2.56
C LYS A 194 33.29 -1.08 3.66
N GLU A 195 32.80 -1.19 4.89
CA GLU A 195 33.29 -0.43 6.05
C GLU A 195 34.70 -0.85 6.50
N GLN A 196 35.20 -1.98 5.99
CA GLN A 196 36.53 -2.52 6.30
C GLN A 196 37.57 -2.17 5.23
N LYS A 197 37.23 -1.32 4.26
CA LYS A 197 38.18 -0.81 3.26
C LYS A 197 39.23 0.07 3.93
N ARG A 198 40.49 -0.23 3.67
CA ARG A 198 41.64 0.61 4.06
C ARG A 198 41.70 1.86 3.16
N GLU A 199 42.60 2.78 3.49
CA GLU A 199 42.86 4.02 2.72
C GLU A 199 43.25 3.75 1.25
N ASP A 200 43.88 2.60 0.97
CA ASP A 200 44.23 2.15 -0.38
C ASP A 200 43.05 1.53 -1.17
N GLY A 201 41.86 1.49 -0.57
CA GLY A 201 40.64 0.92 -1.14
C GLY A 201 40.54 -0.61 -1.06
N ILE A 202 41.53 -1.28 -0.43
CA ILE A 202 41.60 -2.75 -0.29
C ILE A 202 41.02 -3.19 1.05
N ILE A 203 40.23 -4.27 1.03
CA ILE A 203 39.77 -5.00 2.22
C ILE A 203 40.82 -6.07 2.53
N SER A 204 41.41 -6.01 3.72
CA SER A 204 42.49 -6.92 4.12
C SER A 204 42.00 -8.36 4.35
N ARG A 205 42.88 -9.33 4.14
CA ARG A 205 42.66 -10.74 4.47
C ARG A 205 42.24 -10.94 5.92
N ALA A 206 42.73 -10.11 6.84
CA ALA A 206 42.36 -10.16 8.25
C ALA A 206 40.89 -9.78 8.48
N ALA A 207 40.39 -8.76 7.76
CA ALA A 207 38.97 -8.40 7.80
C ALA A 207 38.09 -9.49 7.18
N ILE A 208 38.56 -10.10 6.08
CA ILE A 208 37.87 -11.20 5.40
C ILE A 208 37.83 -12.43 6.32
N TYR A 209 38.95 -12.81 6.91
CA TYR A 209 39.07 -13.86 7.92
C TYR A 209 38.07 -13.66 9.06
N ALA A 210 38.03 -12.45 9.64
CA ALA A 210 37.14 -12.14 10.76
C ALA A 210 35.67 -12.26 10.36
N ALA A 211 35.28 -11.73 9.21
CA ALA A 211 33.91 -11.78 8.71
C ALA A 211 33.47 -13.22 8.36
N VAL A 212 34.35 -13.99 7.70
CA VAL A 212 34.11 -15.40 7.38
C VAL A 212 33.93 -16.23 8.65
N THR A 213 34.83 -16.07 9.61
CA THR A 213 34.75 -16.76 10.91
C THR A 213 33.45 -16.42 11.63
N LYS A 214 33.07 -15.13 11.66
CA LYS A 214 31.84 -14.66 12.29
C LYS A 214 30.57 -15.19 11.60
N LEU A 215 30.50 -15.17 10.27
CA LEU A 215 29.32 -15.66 9.53
C LEU A 215 29.17 -17.18 9.66
N MET A 216 30.29 -17.91 9.67
CA MET A 216 30.32 -19.38 9.59
C MET A 216 30.36 -20.07 10.96
N ASP A 217 30.53 -19.33 12.06
CA ASP A 217 30.41 -19.86 13.42
C ASP A 217 28.95 -20.19 13.78
N LEU A 218 28.53 -21.45 13.58
CA LEU A 218 27.19 -21.93 13.91
C LEU A 218 26.85 -21.80 15.41
N GLY A 219 27.86 -21.72 16.28
CA GLY A 219 27.75 -21.51 17.72
C GLY A 219 27.66 -20.03 18.13
N GLY A 220 27.89 -19.10 17.20
CA GLY A 220 27.85 -17.66 17.44
C GLY A 220 26.42 -17.10 17.46
N GLY A 221 26.14 -16.21 18.40
CA GLY A 221 24.83 -15.53 18.50
C GLY A 221 24.46 -14.78 17.21
N ASP A 222 25.41 -14.01 16.67
CA ASP A 222 25.22 -13.23 15.44
C ASP A 222 24.94 -14.11 14.22
N SER A 223 25.68 -15.22 14.06
CA SER A 223 25.45 -16.17 12.96
C SER A 223 24.06 -16.82 13.05
N ARG A 224 23.66 -17.26 14.26
CA ARG A 224 22.32 -17.82 14.47
C ARG A 224 21.23 -16.83 14.13
N GLU A 225 21.39 -15.57 14.50
CA GLU A 225 20.39 -14.53 14.21
C GLU A 225 20.30 -14.23 12.71
N MET A 226 21.44 -14.08 12.02
CA MET A 226 21.45 -13.89 10.56
C MET A 226 20.78 -15.06 9.84
N ARG A 227 21.05 -16.30 10.25
CA ARG A 227 20.42 -17.52 9.69
C ARG A 227 18.93 -17.57 9.96
N ARG A 228 18.49 -17.22 11.17
CA ARG A 228 17.07 -17.16 11.52
C ARG A 228 16.33 -16.16 10.64
N ARG A 229 16.91 -14.97 10.43
CA ARG A 229 16.34 -13.93 9.55
C ARG A 229 16.36 -14.36 8.08
N ALA A 230 17.45 -14.93 7.59
CA ALA A 230 17.54 -15.46 6.23
C ALA A 230 16.50 -16.56 5.99
N ALA A 231 16.25 -17.44 6.98
CA ALA A 231 15.19 -18.44 6.91
C ALA A 231 13.79 -17.83 6.79
N LYS A 232 13.49 -16.76 7.55
CA LYS A 232 12.22 -16.03 7.44
C LYS A 232 12.04 -15.40 6.06
N LEU A 233 13.08 -14.78 5.52
CA LEU A 233 13.03 -14.19 4.18
C LEU A 233 12.87 -15.25 3.08
N ARG A 234 13.50 -16.43 3.23
CA ARG A 234 13.25 -17.58 2.36
C ARG A 234 11.79 -17.99 2.36
N GLU A 235 11.18 -18.10 3.52
CA GLU A 235 9.77 -18.48 3.62
C GLU A 235 8.86 -17.43 2.98
N ALA A 236 9.12 -16.14 3.21
CA ALA A 236 8.38 -15.04 2.57
C ALA A 236 8.53 -15.09 1.04
N SER A 237 9.77 -15.26 0.57
CA SER A 237 10.13 -15.40 -0.84
C SER A 237 9.40 -16.58 -1.53
N ARG A 238 9.33 -17.74 -0.87
CA ARG A 238 8.60 -18.91 -1.38
C ARG A 238 7.08 -18.72 -1.36
N ARG A 239 6.52 -18.09 -0.31
CA ARG A 239 5.10 -17.77 -0.24
C ARG A 239 4.68 -16.78 -1.33
N ALA A 240 5.52 -15.80 -1.67
CA ALA A 240 5.23 -14.79 -2.68
C ALA A 240 4.94 -15.39 -4.07
N ILE A 241 5.59 -16.52 -4.42
CA ILE A 241 5.45 -17.19 -5.73
C ILE A 241 4.44 -18.33 -5.75
N GLN A 242 3.99 -18.79 -4.58
CA GLN A 242 2.98 -19.84 -4.45
C GLN A 242 1.60 -19.36 -4.94
N GLN A 243 0.66 -20.30 -5.10
CA GLN A 243 -0.74 -19.98 -5.40
C GLN A 243 -1.26 -19.00 -4.34
N GLY A 244 -1.86 -17.90 -4.77
CA GLY A 244 -2.31 -16.83 -3.88
C GLY A 244 -1.22 -15.90 -3.34
N GLY A 245 0.07 -16.10 -3.64
CA GLY A 245 1.17 -15.23 -3.22
C GLY A 245 1.19 -13.85 -3.88
N SER A 246 1.87 -12.87 -3.26
CA SER A 246 1.93 -11.47 -3.73
C SER A 246 2.42 -11.34 -5.17
N SER A 247 3.58 -11.91 -5.49
CA SER A 247 4.16 -11.89 -6.83
C SER A 247 3.38 -12.73 -7.82
N ARG A 248 2.78 -13.83 -7.37
CA ARG A 248 1.89 -14.65 -8.19
C ARG A 248 0.68 -13.86 -8.66
N ARG A 249 0.04 -13.11 -7.75
CA ARG A 249 -1.10 -12.25 -8.09
C ARG A 249 -0.68 -11.12 -9.02
N SER A 250 0.42 -10.44 -8.70
CA SER A 250 0.96 -9.33 -9.50
C SER A 250 1.31 -9.75 -10.93
N LEU A 251 1.99 -10.89 -11.11
CA LEU A 251 2.28 -11.45 -12.43
C LEU A 251 1.01 -11.81 -13.20
N ASN A 252 0.01 -12.38 -12.54
CA ASN A 252 -1.28 -12.70 -13.18
C ASN A 252 -2.01 -11.44 -13.65
N SER A 253 -1.98 -10.36 -12.85
CA SER A 253 -2.54 -9.07 -13.24
C SER A 253 -1.83 -8.52 -14.47
N PHE A 254 -0.49 -8.50 -14.47
CA PHE A 254 0.29 -8.07 -15.63
C PHE A 254 -0.03 -8.88 -16.91
N ALA A 255 -0.10 -10.20 -16.81
CA ALA A 255 -0.44 -11.07 -17.94
C ALA A 255 -1.86 -10.79 -18.47
N ARG A 256 -2.81 -10.50 -17.58
CA ARG A 256 -4.18 -10.11 -17.94
C ARG A 256 -4.20 -8.77 -18.66
N ASP A 257 -3.52 -7.77 -18.12
CA ASP A 257 -3.46 -6.42 -18.70
C ASP A 257 -2.82 -6.43 -20.09
N LEU A 258 -1.85 -7.31 -20.33
CA LEU A 258 -1.29 -7.60 -21.65
C LEU A 258 -2.32 -8.20 -22.61
N ILE A 259 -2.95 -9.33 -22.23
CA ILE A 259 -3.87 -10.07 -23.10
C ILE A 259 -5.10 -9.22 -23.47
N GLU A 260 -5.59 -8.43 -22.54
CA GLU A 260 -6.76 -7.57 -22.73
C GLU A 260 -6.45 -6.23 -23.42
N GLY A 261 -5.18 -5.98 -23.76
CA GLY A 261 -4.78 -4.75 -24.47
C GLY A 261 -4.88 -3.47 -23.65
N ARG A 262 -4.96 -3.57 -22.31
CA ARG A 262 -5.06 -2.41 -21.40
C ARG A 262 -3.81 -1.53 -21.40
N LEU A 263 -2.73 -2.01 -22.01
CA LEU A 263 -1.45 -1.30 -22.15
C LEU A 263 -1.32 -0.57 -23.51
N ASN A 264 -2.30 -0.61 -24.42
CA ASN A 264 -2.17 -0.08 -25.79
C ASN A 264 -2.19 1.46 -25.91
N VAL A 265 -1.18 2.02 -26.61
CA VAL A 265 -0.91 3.47 -26.77
C VAL A 265 -1.95 4.20 -27.63
N ALA A 266 -2.55 3.50 -28.59
CA ALA A 266 -3.51 4.09 -29.53
C ALA A 266 -4.83 4.49 -28.86
N GLU A 267 -5.28 3.76 -27.84
CA GLU A 267 -6.51 4.10 -27.10
C GLU A 267 -6.30 5.19 -26.05
N THR A 268 -5.10 5.29 -25.46
CA THR A 268 -4.79 6.32 -24.45
C THR A 268 -4.81 7.73 -25.07
N SER A 269 -4.21 7.87 -26.26
CA SER A 269 -4.10 9.16 -26.97
C SER A 269 -5.40 9.58 -27.69
N GLN A 270 -6.26 8.63 -28.08
CA GLN A 270 -7.62 8.91 -28.57
C GLN A 270 -8.57 9.27 -27.43
N ARG A 271 -8.49 8.61 -26.26
CA ARG A 271 -9.27 8.96 -25.05
C ARG A 271 -8.93 10.36 -24.54
N GLU A 272 -7.67 10.77 -24.57
CA GLU A 272 -7.24 12.12 -24.16
C GLU A 272 -7.68 13.23 -25.13
N ARG A 273 -7.63 12.97 -26.45
CA ARG A 273 -8.05 13.96 -27.47
C ARG A 273 -9.57 14.05 -27.63
N MET A 274 -10.30 12.95 -27.43
CA MET A 274 -11.76 12.95 -27.42
C MET A 274 -12.33 13.59 -26.15
N ALA A 275 -11.63 13.49 -25.00
CA ALA A 275 -12.00 14.15 -23.75
C ALA A 275 -11.85 15.68 -23.77
N ALA A 276 -11.00 16.23 -24.64
CA ALA A 276 -10.79 17.67 -24.78
C ALA A 276 -11.68 18.33 -25.85
N ALA A 277 -12.19 17.56 -26.82
CA ALA A 277 -12.92 18.08 -27.97
C ALA A 277 -14.44 17.83 -27.95
N ALA A 278 -14.93 16.88 -27.14
CA ALA A 278 -16.36 16.61 -26.99
C ALA A 278 -16.89 17.22 -25.68
N GLY A 279 -17.27 18.51 -25.75
CA GLY A 279 -18.17 19.12 -24.77
C GLY A 279 -19.61 18.61 -24.95
N ASP A 280 -19.80 17.29 -24.83
CA ASP A 280 -21.10 16.63 -25.01
C ASP A 280 -21.41 15.80 -23.75
N GLU A 281 -22.65 15.90 -23.28
CA GLU A 281 -23.20 15.15 -22.16
C GLU A 281 -22.90 13.63 -22.27
N PRO A 282 -22.81 12.91 -21.14
CA PRO A 282 -22.48 11.49 -21.14
C PRO A 282 -23.54 10.69 -21.90
N ARG A 283 -23.21 10.28 -23.12
CA ARG A 283 -23.92 9.18 -23.78
C ARG A 283 -23.69 7.92 -22.95
N GLY A 284 -24.80 7.41 -22.39
CA GLY A 284 -24.83 6.21 -21.59
C GLY A 284 -24.18 5.03 -22.31
N CYS A 285 -23.14 4.47 -21.70
CA CYS A 285 -22.67 3.12 -22.01
C CYS A 285 -23.53 2.15 -21.20
N GLY A 286 -24.57 1.60 -21.84
CA GLY A 286 -25.35 0.51 -21.28
C GLY A 286 -24.57 -0.81 -21.39
N SER A 287 -24.40 -1.50 -20.25
CA SER A 287 -23.78 -2.82 -20.01
C SER A 287 -22.29 -2.81 -19.67
N GLY A 288 -21.81 -3.18 -18.47
CA GLY A 288 -22.50 -3.76 -17.31
C GLY A 288 -21.58 -3.94 -16.09
N CYS A 289 -21.75 -3.09 -15.07
CA CYS A 289 -21.28 -3.36 -13.69
C CYS A 289 -22.46 -3.13 -12.76
N HIS A 290 -23.10 -4.22 -12.33
CA HIS A 290 -24.25 -4.20 -11.43
C HIS A 290 -23.79 -4.54 -10.02
N ILE A 291 -23.95 -3.62 -9.08
CA ILE A 291 -23.58 -3.81 -7.67
C ILE A 291 -24.86 -3.93 -6.84
N VAL A 292 -24.92 -4.92 -5.96
CA VAL A 292 -26.00 -5.03 -4.96
C VAL A 292 -25.45 -4.58 -3.61
N ALA A 293 -25.99 -3.48 -3.09
CA ALA A 293 -25.58 -2.88 -1.82
C ALA A 293 -26.54 -3.28 -0.69
N VAL A 294 -25.99 -3.80 0.41
CA VAL A 294 -26.72 -4.35 1.56
C VAL A 294 -26.20 -3.70 2.85
N PRO A 295 -26.78 -2.56 3.28
CA PRO A 295 -26.38 -1.89 4.50
C PRO A 295 -26.89 -2.66 5.73
N PHE A 296 -26.17 -2.52 6.84
CA PHE A 296 -26.76 -2.79 8.15
C PHE A 296 -27.91 -1.79 8.35
N PRO A 297 -29.08 -2.20 8.87
CA PRO A 297 -30.28 -1.36 8.87
C PRO A 297 -30.24 -0.26 9.94
N GLY A 298 -29.13 0.48 10.09
CA GLY A 298 -28.95 1.64 10.97
C GLY A 298 -28.67 2.91 10.17
N ARG A 299 -29.12 4.08 10.64
CA ARG A 299 -29.01 5.37 9.91
C ARG A 299 -27.59 5.71 9.47
N GLY A 300 -26.61 5.56 10.36
CA GLY A 300 -25.19 5.80 10.02
C GLY A 300 -24.65 4.87 8.94
N HIS A 301 -25.13 3.62 8.90
CA HIS A 301 -24.71 2.60 7.94
C HIS A 301 -25.42 2.79 6.58
N VAL A 302 -26.74 2.97 6.60
CA VAL A 302 -27.56 3.23 5.41
C VAL A 302 -27.11 4.50 4.70
N ASN A 303 -26.87 5.60 5.43
CA ASN A 303 -26.44 6.86 4.83
C ASN A 303 -25.05 6.75 4.20
N ALA A 304 -24.08 6.17 4.92
CA ALA A 304 -22.73 5.95 4.40
C ALA A 304 -22.74 5.12 3.12
N MET A 305 -23.48 4.00 3.12
CA MET A 305 -23.57 3.13 1.96
C MET A 305 -24.35 3.78 0.81
N LEU A 306 -25.38 4.57 1.10
CA LEU A 306 -26.13 5.30 0.06
C LEU A 306 -25.24 6.36 -0.61
N ASN A 307 -24.42 7.08 0.16
CA ASN A 307 -23.47 8.04 -0.40
C ASN A 307 -22.41 7.33 -1.25
N LEU A 308 -21.84 6.23 -0.77
CA LEU A 308 -20.95 5.40 -1.58
C LEU A 308 -21.64 4.89 -2.86
N SER A 309 -22.90 4.47 -2.78
CA SER A 309 -23.68 4.05 -3.94
C SER A 309 -23.85 5.16 -4.97
N ARG A 310 -24.02 6.42 -4.54
CA ARG A 310 -24.02 7.59 -5.43
C ARG A 310 -22.64 7.80 -6.08
N LEU A 311 -21.56 7.65 -5.33
CA LEU A 311 -20.20 7.77 -5.86
C LEU A 311 -19.87 6.71 -6.92
N LEU A 312 -20.38 5.48 -6.73
CA LEU A 312 -20.28 4.37 -7.68
C LEU A 312 -21.16 4.62 -8.92
N ALA A 313 -22.40 5.07 -8.72
CA ALA A 313 -23.31 5.38 -9.81
C ALA A 313 -22.81 6.53 -10.70
N ALA A 314 -22.24 7.57 -10.10
CA ALA A 314 -21.59 8.67 -10.81
C ALA A 314 -20.40 8.22 -11.67
N ARG A 315 -19.89 7.00 -11.45
CA ARG A 315 -18.82 6.36 -12.21
C ARG A 315 -19.33 5.23 -13.13
N GLY A 316 -20.63 5.14 -13.36
CA GLY A 316 -21.24 4.24 -14.34
C GLY A 316 -21.71 2.88 -13.79
N ALA A 317 -21.64 2.65 -12.46
CA ALA A 317 -22.22 1.44 -11.88
C ALA A 317 -23.76 1.53 -11.81
N ALA A 318 -24.44 0.44 -12.14
CA ALA A 318 -25.85 0.27 -11.77
C ALA A 318 -25.90 -0.28 -10.35
N VAL A 319 -26.47 0.45 -9.39
CA VAL A 319 -26.53 0.01 -7.99
C VAL A 319 -27.95 -0.39 -7.62
N THR A 320 -28.14 -1.62 -7.15
CA THR A 320 -29.37 -2.03 -6.47
C THR A 320 -29.15 -1.95 -4.96
N PHE A 321 -29.81 -0.98 -4.33
CA PHE A 321 -29.69 -0.72 -2.91
C PHE A 321 -30.83 -1.42 -2.16
N VAL A 322 -30.50 -2.45 -1.40
CA VAL A 322 -31.47 -3.34 -0.75
C VAL A 322 -31.65 -2.95 0.70
N VAL A 323 -32.87 -2.62 1.10
CA VAL A 323 -33.24 -2.30 2.48
C VAL A 323 -34.48 -3.10 2.89
N THR A 324 -34.98 -2.94 4.11
CA THR A 324 -36.31 -3.50 4.47
C THR A 324 -37.43 -2.58 3.94
N GLU A 325 -38.66 -3.09 3.89
CA GLU A 325 -39.84 -2.32 3.48
C GLU A 325 -40.06 -1.04 4.30
N GLU A 326 -39.85 -1.10 5.62
CA GLU A 326 -39.90 0.09 6.49
C GLU A 326 -38.88 1.15 6.05
N TRP A 327 -37.63 0.73 5.84
CA TRP A 327 -36.55 1.61 5.40
C TRP A 327 -36.77 2.19 4.01
N LEU A 328 -37.39 1.43 3.10
CA LEU A 328 -37.78 1.95 1.79
C LEU A 328 -38.79 3.11 1.93
N GLY A 329 -39.72 3.01 2.87
CA GLY A 329 -40.65 4.10 3.22
C GLY A 329 -39.91 5.34 3.76
N LEU A 330 -38.98 5.13 4.69
CA LEU A 330 -38.16 6.21 5.27
C LEU A 330 -37.34 6.95 4.19
N LEU A 331 -36.68 6.23 3.29
CA LEU A 331 -35.86 6.80 2.22
C LEU A 331 -36.71 7.54 1.16
N ARG A 332 -37.95 7.11 0.90
CA ARG A 332 -38.87 7.80 -0.01
C ARG A 332 -39.46 9.08 0.62
N SER A 333 -39.59 9.10 1.94
CA SER A 333 -40.10 10.26 2.69
C SER A 333 -39.06 11.37 2.85
N SER A 334 -37.77 11.03 2.90
CA SER A 334 -36.69 12.01 2.79
C SER A 334 -36.68 12.54 1.36
N SER A 335 -36.86 13.85 1.18
CA SER A 335 -37.05 14.55 -0.11
C SER A 335 -35.86 14.51 -1.09
N SER A 336 -34.97 13.54 -0.95
CA SER A 336 -33.89 13.20 -1.88
C SER A 336 -34.30 12.02 -2.75
N SER A 337 -34.67 12.26 -4.01
CA SER A 337 -34.75 11.19 -5.02
C SER A 337 -33.41 10.44 -5.09
N PRO A 338 -33.40 9.10 -5.29
CA PRO A 338 -32.17 8.37 -5.57
C PRO A 338 -31.47 8.98 -6.78
N ALA A 339 -30.14 9.08 -6.73
CA ALA A 339 -29.36 9.57 -7.86
C ALA A 339 -29.58 8.64 -9.08
N ALA A 340 -29.44 9.19 -10.29
CA ALA A 340 -29.46 8.40 -11.51
C ALA A 340 -28.46 7.23 -11.39
N GLY A 341 -28.91 6.00 -11.64
CA GLY A 341 -28.10 4.78 -11.50
C GLY A 341 -28.28 4.02 -10.17
N VAL A 342 -28.96 4.58 -9.15
CA VAL A 342 -29.28 3.88 -7.89
C VAL A 342 -30.75 3.47 -7.84
N ARG A 343 -31.01 2.17 -7.72
CA ARG A 343 -32.34 1.57 -7.66
C ARG A 343 -32.63 0.98 -6.29
N LEU A 344 -33.64 1.50 -5.60
CA LEU A 344 -34.06 0.95 -4.32
C LEU A 344 -34.87 -0.34 -4.50
N ARG A 345 -34.60 -1.33 -3.64
CA ARG A 345 -35.35 -2.57 -3.50
C ARG A 345 -35.57 -2.88 -2.02
N ALA A 346 -36.65 -3.61 -1.72
CA ALA A 346 -36.99 -3.97 -0.36
C ALA A 346 -37.06 -5.49 -0.17
N ILE A 347 -36.58 -5.96 0.96
CA ILE A 347 -36.95 -7.25 1.55
C ILE A 347 -38.06 -7.05 2.60
N PRO A 348 -38.88 -8.07 2.90
CA PRO A 348 -39.85 -8.01 3.98
C PRO A 348 -39.26 -7.55 5.31
N ASN A 349 -40.07 -6.88 6.12
CA ASN A 349 -39.68 -6.50 7.48
C ASN A 349 -39.61 -7.74 8.38
N VAL A 350 -38.40 -8.28 8.53
CA VAL A 350 -38.09 -9.48 9.36
C VAL A 350 -37.28 -9.14 10.62
N ILE A 351 -37.07 -7.85 10.89
CA ILE A 351 -36.30 -7.32 12.02
C ILE A 351 -37.16 -6.32 12.80
N PRO A 352 -36.82 -6.05 14.07
CA PRO A 352 -37.45 -4.98 14.85
C PRO A 352 -37.45 -3.63 14.15
N SER A 353 -38.53 -2.86 14.31
CA SER A 353 -38.72 -1.53 13.72
C SER A 353 -37.59 -0.57 14.11
N GLU A 354 -37.30 0.40 13.23
CA GLU A 354 -36.36 1.48 13.53
C GLU A 354 -36.68 2.21 14.84
N HIS A 355 -37.97 2.32 15.17
CA HIS A 355 -38.45 2.91 16.41
C HIS A 355 -38.39 1.89 17.56
N GLY A 356 -37.64 2.21 18.61
CA GLY A 356 -37.64 1.44 19.86
C GLY A 356 -36.68 0.24 19.92
N ARG A 357 -36.10 -0.22 18.81
CA ARG A 357 -35.10 -1.31 18.80
C ARG A 357 -33.82 -1.01 19.60
N ALA A 358 -33.56 0.25 19.93
CA ALA A 358 -32.45 0.61 20.83
C ALA A 358 -32.65 0.02 22.24
N ALA A 359 -33.89 -0.25 22.66
CA ALA A 359 -34.19 -0.86 23.95
C ALA A 359 -33.79 -2.34 24.04
N ASP A 360 -33.75 -3.07 22.90
CA ASP A 360 -33.20 -4.42 22.79
C ASP A 360 -32.24 -4.51 21.61
N HIS A 361 -31.08 -3.86 21.76
CA HIS A 361 -30.04 -3.85 20.73
C HIS A 361 -29.54 -5.27 20.42
N SER A 362 -29.48 -6.15 21.43
CA SER A 362 -28.93 -7.51 21.27
C SER A 362 -29.86 -8.43 20.48
N GLY A 363 -31.17 -8.40 20.75
CA GLY A 363 -32.17 -9.13 19.96
C GLY A 363 -32.29 -8.58 18.54
N PHE A 364 -32.09 -7.27 18.35
CA PHE A 364 -31.98 -6.69 17.01
C PHE A 364 -30.78 -7.24 16.22
N LEU A 365 -29.59 -7.35 16.83
CA LEU A 365 -28.42 -7.96 16.19
C LEU A 365 -28.66 -9.45 15.86
N ASP A 366 -29.30 -10.20 16.77
CA ASP A 366 -29.68 -11.59 16.52
C ASP A 366 -30.59 -11.70 15.29
N ALA A 367 -31.65 -10.88 15.21
CA ALA A 367 -32.58 -10.89 14.09
C ALA A 367 -31.91 -10.50 12.75
N VAL A 368 -30.98 -9.53 12.77
CA VAL A 368 -30.18 -9.19 11.57
C VAL A 368 -29.30 -10.37 11.13
N ALA A 369 -28.74 -11.12 12.09
CA ALA A 369 -27.87 -12.25 11.82
C ALA A 369 -28.62 -13.51 11.31
N THR A 370 -29.88 -13.72 11.72
CA THR A 370 -30.62 -14.96 11.41
C THR A 370 -31.77 -14.80 10.41
N GLU A 371 -32.42 -13.64 10.37
CA GLU A 371 -33.69 -13.50 9.64
C GLU A 371 -33.56 -12.84 8.26
N MET A 372 -32.53 -12.02 8.04
CA MET A 372 -32.37 -11.24 6.80
C MET A 372 -31.81 -12.04 5.61
N GLU A 373 -31.07 -13.12 5.85
CA GLU A 373 -30.37 -13.89 4.80
C GLU A 373 -31.35 -14.53 3.80
N ALA A 374 -32.36 -15.27 4.27
CA ALA A 374 -33.28 -15.98 3.40
C ALA A 374 -34.15 -15.07 2.50
N PRO A 375 -34.74 -13.95 3.01
CA PRO A 375 -35.41 -12.98 2.15
C PRO A 375 -34.48 -12.30 1.14
N PHE A 376 -33.23 -12.01 1.53
CA PHE A 376 -32.25 -11.44 0.62
C PHE A 376 -31.89 -12.40 -0.52
N GLU A 377 -31.69 -13.69 -0.23
CA GLU A 377 -31.46 -14.70 -1.26
C GLU A 377 -32.62 -14.82 -2.25
N ARG A 378 -33.87 -14.79 -1.76
CA ARG A 378 -35.06 -14.78 -2.61
C ARG A 378 -35.09 -13.54 -3.52
N LEU A 379 -34.72 -12.38 -2.99
CA LEU A 379 -34.63 -11.15 -3.78
C LEU A 379 -33.56 -11.27 -4.87
N LEU A 380 -32.36 -11.77 -4.54
CA LEU A 380 -31.29 -11.97 -5.52
C LEU A 380 -31.70 -12.92 -6.65
N HIS A 381 -32.45 -13.98 -6.35
CA HIS A 381 -32.99 -14.89 -7.37
C HIS A 381 -33.99 -14.23 -8.32
N GLY A 382 -34.74 -13.23 -7.84
CA GLY A 382 -35.75 -12.52 -8.61
C GLY A 382 -35.25 -11.27 -9.34
N LEU A 383 -33.95 -10.94 -9.26
CA LEU A 383 -33.41 -9.81 -10.01
C LEU A 383 -33.30 -10.15 -11.50
N GLU A 384 -33.94 -9.33 -12.34
CA GLU A 384 -33.81 -9.43 -13.80
C GLU A 384 -32.45 -8.91 -14.26
N GLY A 385 -31.78 -9.64 -15.14
CA GLY A 385 -30.48 -9.26 -15.73
C GLY A 385 -29.35 -10.24 -15.41
N PRO A 386 -28.10 -9.91 -15.79
CA PRO A 386 -26.93 -10.72 -15.41
C PRO A 386 -26.72 -10.71 -13.88
N PRO A 387 -26.02 -11.72 -13.33
CA PRO A 387 -25.66 -11.74 -11.92
C PRO A 387 -24.94 -10.44 -11.51
N PRO A 388 -25.09 -10.00 -10.25
CA PRO A 388 -24.37 -8.83 -9.77
C PRO A 388 -22.87 -9.09 -9.85
N ALA A 389 -22.14 -8.08 -10.32
CA ALA A 389 -20.70 -8.10 -10.38
C ALA A 389 -20.12 -8.23 -8.96
N ALA A 390 -20.66 -7.48 -7.99
CA ALA A 390 -20.26 -7.60 -6.58
C ALA A 390 -21.42 -7.38 -5.61
N LEU A 391 -21.29 -7.95 -4.42
CA LEU A 391 -22.09 -7.60 -3.25
C LEU A 391 -21.30 -6.60 -2.39
N LEU A 392 -21.83 -5.39 -2.24
CA LEU A 392 -21.33 -4.40 -1.28
C LEU A 392 -22.08 -4.59 0.04
N ALA A 393 -21.43 -5.20 1.03
CA ALA A 393 -22.05 -5.61 2.27
C ALA A 393 -21.52 -4.78 3.45
N ASP A 394 -22.39 -4.44 4.39
CA ASP A 394 -21.94 -3.87 5.66
C ASP A 394 -21.20 -4.91 6.50
N PHE A 395 -20.21 -4.49 7.27
CA PHE A 395 -19.47 -5.35 8.18
C PHE A 395 -20.37 -6.14 9.15
N TYR A 396 -21.48 -5.56 9.59
CA TYR A 396 -22.42 -6.21 10.53
C TYR A 396 -23.43 -7.17 9.86
N VAL A 397 -23.30 -7.43 8.56
CA VAL A 397 -24.08 -8.48 7.87
C VAL A 397 -23.17 -9.58 7.29
N PRO A 398 -22.37 -10.28 8.11
CA PRO A 398 -21.36 -11.22 7.64
C PRO A 398 -21.95 -12.42 6.88
N TRP A 399 -23.24 -12.72 7.04
CA TRP A 399 -23.93 -13.73 6.26
C TRP A 399 -23.93 -13.41 4.75
N VAL A 400 -23.82 -12.14 4.35
CA VAL A 400 -23.68 -11.76 2.92
C VAL A 400 -22.38 -12.30 2.34
N VAL A 401 -21.30 -12.40 3.12
CA VAL A 401 -20.05 -13.04 2.72
C VAL A 401 -20.30 -14.52 2.39
N GLY A 402 -21.09 -15.20 3.23
CA GLY A 402 -21.51 -16.58 2.99
C GLY A 402 -22.33 -16.73 1.71
N VAL A 403 -23.33 -15.86 1.51
CA VAL A 403 -24.18 -15.84 0.30
C VAL A 403 -23.34 -15.61 -0.97
N GLY A 404 -22.46 -14.60 -0.95
CA GLY A 404 -21.57 -14.30 -2.07
C GLY A 404 -20.67 -15.47 -2.42
N ASN A 405 -20.02 -16.08 -1.42
CA ASN A 405 -19.14 -17.24 -1.62
C ASN A 405 -19.89 -18.47 -2.16
N ARG A 406 -21.11 -18.76 -1.67
CA ARG A 406 -21.94 -19.85 -2.21
C ARG A 406 -22.34 -19.62 -3.67
N ARG A 407 -22.47 -18.35 -4.08
CA ARG A 407 -22.88 -17.94 -5.42
C ARG A 407 -21.71 -17.61 -6.35
N GLY A 408 -20.48 -17.64 -5.87
CA GLY A 408 -19.29 -17.22 -6.62
C GLY A 408 -19.26 -15.72 -6.94
N VAL A 409 -19.97 -14.89 -6.17
CA VAL A 409 -20.01 -13.41 -6.33
C VAL A 409 -19.07 -12.77 -5.31
N PRO A 410 -18.13 -11.89 -5.72
CA PRO A 410 -17.20 -11.23 -4.81
C PRO A 410 -17.95 -10.30 -3.85
N VAL A 411 -17.44 -10.22 -2.62
CA VAL A 411 -18.03 -9.40 -1.55
C VAL A 411 -17.05 -8.33 -1.09
N TRP A 412 -17.50 -7.08 -1.10
CA TRP A 412 -16.79 -5.92 -0.56
C TRP A 412 -17.42 -5.55 0.78
N LEU A 413 -16.66 -5.66 1.86
CA LEU A 413 -17.13 -5.27 3.19
C LEU A 413 -16.94 -3.78 3.40
N LEU A 414 -17.97 -3.07 3.83
CA LEU A 414 -17.92 -1.67 4.24
C LEU A 414 -17.89 -1.58 5.75
N PHE A 415 -16.88 -0.91 6.29
CA PHE A 415 -16.80 -0.51 7.70
C PHE A 415 -17.03 1.02 7.80
N PRO A 416 -18.23 1.46 8.24
CA PRO A 416 -18.60 2.88 8.17
C PRO A 416 -18.15 3.75 9.35
N MET A 417 -17.37 3.18 10.27
CA MET A 417 -16.79 3.83 11.47
C MET A 417 -15.26 4.00 11.27
N PRO A 418 -14.51 4.63 12.20
CA PRO A 418 -13.08 4.83 12.03
C PRO A 418 -12.28 3.54 11.90
N ALA A 419 -11.17 3.60 11.18
CA ALA A 419 -10.23 2.48 11.07
C ALA A 419 -9.62 2.13 12.44
N ALA A 420 -9.42 3.13 13.31
CA ALA A 420 -8.94 2.92 14.67
C ALA A 420 -9.85 2.01 15.49
N PHE A 421 -11.17 2.14 15.29
CA PHE A 421 -12.18 1.32 15.93
C PHE A 421 -12.14 -0.14 15.43
N PHE A 422 -11.97 -0.34 14.11
CA PHE A 422 -11.77 -1.69 13.55
C PHE A 422 -10.50 -2.37 14.09
N SER A 423 -9.40 -1.63 14.23
CA SER A 423 -8.12 -2.16 14.73
C SER A 423 -8.24 -2.71 16.16
N ALA A 424 -8.97 -2.02 17.03
CA ALA A 424 -9.24 -2.50 18.38
C ALA A 424 -9.95 -3.87 18.39
N TYR A 425 -10.93 -4.05 17.50
CA TYR A 425 -11.64 -5.31 17.37
C TYR A 425 -10.82 -6.42 16.73
N TYR A 426 -10.08 -6.12 15.65
CA TYR A 426 -9.26 -7.12 14.99
C TYR A 426 -8.22 -7.75 15.93
N HIS A 427 -7.78 -6.98 16.93
CA HIS A 427 -6.84 -7.40 17.96
C HIS A 427 -7.50 -7.65 19.33
N PHE A 428 -8.79 -7.98 19.35
CA PHE A 428 -9.55 -8.19 20.58
C PHE A 428 -8.92 -9.26 21.49
N ASP A 429 -8.28 -10.27 20.91
CA ASP A 429 -7.54 -11.34 21.59
C ASP A 429 -6.35 -10.85 22.42
N ARG A 430 -5.86 -9.62 22.16
CA ARG A 430 -4.73 -9.00 22.86
C ARG A 430 -5.16 -8.06 23.98
N LEU A 431 -6.46 -7.83 24.15
CA LEU A 431 -6.99 -6.95 25.18
C LEU A 431 -6.95 -7.63 26.56
N PRO A 432 -6.86 -6.87 27.67
CA PRO A 432 -6.82 -7.43 29.01
C PRO A 432 -8.04 -8.29 29.36
N ALA A 433 -7.83 -9.37 30.13
CA ALA A 433 -8.91 -10.25 30.57
C ALA A 433 -10.01 -9.52 31.36
N TRP A 434 -9.69 -8.51 32.18
CA TRP A 434 -10.71 -7.74 32.91
C TRP A 434 -11.61 -6.89 32.00
N LEU A 435 -11.17 -6.64 30.76
CA LEU A 435 -11.93 -5.96 29.72
C LEU A 435 -12.78 -6.96 28.90
N THR A 436 -12.53 -8.28 29.04
CA THR A 436 -13.12 -9.32 28.19
C THR A 436 -13.89 -10.41 28.94
N ASP A 437 -13.68 -10.56 30.25
CA ASP A 437 -14.37 -11.49 31.15
C ASP A 437 -15.19 -10.79 32.24
N ASP A 438 -16.33 -11.39 32.58
CA ASP A 438 -17.15 -10.95 33.71
C ASP A 438 -16.43 -11.42 34.98
N GLY A 439 -15.89 -10.49 35.77
CA GLY A 439 -15.83 -10.46 37.25
C GLY A 439 -15.69 -11.70 38.14
N GLU A 440 -15.66 -12.95 37.68
CA GLU A 440 -15.59 -14.15 38.52
C GLU A 440 -14.15 -14.50 38.93
N HIS A 441 -13.15 -13.90 38.28
CA HIS A 441 -11.73 -14.03 38.62
C HIS A 441 -11.02 -12.67 38.67
N ALA A 442 -11.75 -11.57 38.89
CA ALA A 442 -11.09 -10.32 39.26
C ALA A 442 -10.28 -10.58 40.55
N PRO A 443 -8.94 -10.42 40.54
CA PRO A 443 -8.17 -10.67 41.75
C PRO A 443 -8.66 -9.70 42.84
N ASP A 444 -9.16 -10.24 43.94
CA ASP A 444 -9.66 -9.52 45.13
C ASP A 444 -8.62 -8.64 45.83
N SER A 445 -7.44 -8.45 45.25
CA SER A 445 -6.37 -7.69 45.87
C SER A 445 -5.36 -7.19 44.84
N VAL A 446 -5.63 -6.06 44.20
CA VAL A 446 -4.57 -5.10 43.85
C VAL A 446 -5.13 -3.70 44.02
N GLU A 447 -4.40 -2.89 44.77
CA GLU A 447 -4.64 -1.46 45.03
C GLU A 447 -5.21 -0.72 43.82
N THR A 448 -6.13 0.20 44.11
CA THR A 448 -6.79 1.14 43.21
C THR A 448 -5.79 2.04 42.46
N VAL A 449 -5.07 1.47 41.51
CA VAL A 449 -4.41 2.21 40.43
C VAL A 449 -5.42 2.30 39.32
N ASP A 450 -5.81 3.52 38.97
CA ASP A 450 -6.78 3.85 37.93
C ASP A 450 -6.38 3.21 36.58
N ASN A 451 -6.90 2.01 36.31
CA ASN A 451 -6.60 1.24 35.10
C ASN A 451 -7.29 1.81 33.85
N SER A 452 -8.23 2.75 34.02
CA SER A 452 -9.01 3.38 32.93
C SER A 452 -8.16 4.32 32.04
N ASP A 453 -7.01 4.76 32.54
CA ASP A 453 -6.10 5.70 31.89
C ASP A 453 -5.04 5.01 31.00
N ARG A 454 -5.09 3.68 30.88
CA ARG A 454 -4.14 2.92 30.06
C ARG A 454 -4.46 3.07 28.58
N ARG A 455 -3.47 3.52 27.81
CA ARG A 455 -3.58 3.67 26.34
C ARG A 455 -3.68 2.30 25.65
N LEU A 456 -4.59 2.20 24.69
CA LEU A 456 -4.81 1.01 23.86
C LEU A 456 -3.53 0.57 23.15
N GLY A 457 -2.72 1.52 22.69
CA GLY A 457 -1.42 1.26 22.04
C GLY A 457 -0.42 0.46 22.88
N ARG A 458 -0.60 0.32 24.20
CA ARG A 458 0.24 -0.56 25.04
C ARG A 458 -0.02 -2.05 24.82
N TYR A 459 -1.20 -2.40 24.32
CA TYR A 459 -1.65 -3.80 24.14
C TYR A 459 -1.52 -4.23 22.68
N ILE A 460 -1.73 -3.29 21.77
CA ILE A 460 -1.70 -3.52 20.32
C ILE A 460 -0.55 -2.71 19.69
N SER A 461 0.63 -2.76 20.32
CA SER A 461 1.87 -2.01 20.01
C SER A 461 2.06 -1.66 18.53
N GLY A 462 2.28 -0.38 18.22
CA GLY A 462 2.56 0.14 16.87
C GLY A 462 1.39 0.11 15.89
N GLN A 463 0.22 -0.40 16.29
CA GLN A 463 -0.92 -0.71 15.40
C GLN A 463 -2.21 0.08 15.73
N ALA A 464 -2.18 0.88 16.80
CA ALA A 464 -3.29 1.68 17.29
C ALA A 464 -3.03 3.17 17.20
N SER A 465 -4.12 3.94 17.15
CA SER A 465 -4.05 5.36 17.50
C SER A 465 -3.41 5.53 18.88
N SER A 466 -2.51 6.51 18.98
CA SER A 466 -1.82 6.85 20.23
C SER A 466 -2.74 7.52 21.26
N SER A 467 -3.92 8.01 20.83
CA SER A 467 -4.85 8.76 21.67
C SER A 467 -5.88 7.89 22.40
N ILE A 468 -6.22 6.72 21.85
CA ILE A 468 -7.29 5.85 22.39
C ILE A 468 -6.90 5.19 23.72
N ARG A 469 -7.83 5.21 24.68
CA ARG A 469 -7.74 4.58 26.01
C ARG A 469 -8.59 3.30 26.07
N LEU A 470 -8.30 2.43 27.04
CA LEU A 470 -9.13 1.24 27.25
C LEU A 470 -10.56 1.59 27.70
N SER A 471 -10.73 2.68 28.46
CA SER A 471 -12.06 3.18 28.85
C SER A 471 -12.91 3.63 27.66
N ASP A 472 -12.29 4.07 26.56
CA ASP A 472 -13.00 4.40 25.33
C ASP A 472 -13.65 3.15 24.68
N LEU A 473 -13.25 1.93 25.08
CA LEU A 473 -13.82 0.65 24.63
C LEU A 473 -14.93 0.11 25.57
N GLU A 474 -15.06 0.64 26.79
CA GLU A 474 -16.00 0.12 27.80
C GLU A 474 -17.45 0.02 27.29
N PRO A 475 -18.02 1.06 26.64
CA PRO A 475 -19.39 0.98 26.10
C PRO A 475 -19.64 -0.15 25.09
N LEU A 476 -18.58 -0.75 24.54
CA LEU A 476 -18.64 -1.77 23.48
C LEU A 476 -18.56 -3.20 24.00
N ILE A 477 -17.82 -3.40 25.08
CA ILE A 477 -17.44 -4.71 25.63
C ILE A 477 -18.40 -5.21 26.70
N HIS A 478 -19.21 -4.31 27.28
CA HIS A 478 -20.17 -4.65 28.34
C HIS A 478 -21.29 -5.61 27.90
N ASN A 479 -21.45 -5.85 26.60
CA ASN A 479 -22.43 -6.81 26.09
C ASN A 479 -21.72 -7.96 25.36
N LYS A 480 -21.54 -9.09 26.06
CA LYS A 480 -20.95 -10.32 25.52
C LYS A 480 -21.63 -10.80 24.23
N ARG A 481 -22.95 -10.63 24.10
CA ARG A 481 -23.67 -11.02 22.89
C ARG A 481 -23.27 -10.14 21.71
N THR A 482 -23.16 -8.83 21.92
CA THR A 482 -22.65 -7.88 20.92
C THR A 482 -21.21 -8.19 20.51
N VAL A 483 -20.32 -8.43 21.48
CA VAL A 483 -18.92 -8.83 21.21
C VAL A 483 -18.86 -10.10 20.35
N LYS A 484 -19.67 -11.12 20.68
CA LYS A 484 -19.74 -12.37 19.89
C LYS A 484 -20.11 -12.11 18.43
N HIS A 485 -21.10 -11.24 18.17
CA HIS A 485 -21.49 -10.86 16.81
C HIS A 485 -20.35 -10.16 16.06
N ILE A 486 -19.64 -9.25 16.72
CA ILE A 486 -18.51 -8.53 16.14
C ILE A 486 -17.36 -9.50 15.81
N LEU A 487 -16.96 -10.36 16.75
CA LEU A 487 -15.89 -11.35 16.52
C LEU A 487 -16.26 -12.33 15.39
N SER A 488 -17.54 -12.70 15.28
CA SER A 488 -18.05 -13.47 14.14
C SER A 488 -17.89 -12.69 12.83
N ALA A 489 -18.23 -11.40 12.83
CA ALA A 489 -18.03 -10.53 11.66
C ALA A 489 -16.55 -10.38 11.29
N ILE A 490 -15.63 -10.22 12.25
CA ILE A 490 -14.18 -10.20 12.01
C ILE A 490 -13.72 -11.48 11.32
N SER A 491 -14.21 -12.64 11.79
CA SER A 491 -13.83 -13.92 11.20
C SER A 491 -14.23 -14.05 9.73
N SER A 492 -15.26 -13.30 9.31
CA SER A 492 -15.72 -13.28 7.92
C SER A 492 -14.82 -12.45 6.98
N VAL A 493 -14.03 -11.51 7.52
CA VAL A 493 -13.16 -10.63 6.71
C VAL A 493 -12.18 -11.41 5.85
N ARG A 494 -11.65 -12.53 6.35
CA ARG A 494 -10.73 -13.39 5.60
C ARG A 494 -11.35 -14.03 4.35
N ASN A 495 -12.67 -14.07 4.28
CA ASN A 495 -13.46 -14.65 3.21
C ASN A 495 -14.08 -13.57 2.30
N ALA A 496 -13.79 -12.28 2.54
CA ALA A 496 -14.21 -11.17 1.69
C ALA A 496 -13.11 -10.80 0.69
N GLN A 497 -13.49 -10.13 -0.41
CA GLN A 497 -12.56 -9.72 -1.45
C GLN A 497 -11.75 -8.49 -1.05
N CYS A 498 -12.37 -7.56 -0.31
CA CYS A 498 -11.73 -6.38 0.28
C CYS A 498 -12.55 -5.80 1.43
N LEU A 499 -11.91 -4.92 2.19
CA LEU A 499 -12.50 -4.11 3.26
C LEU A 499 -12.42 -2.62 2.87
N LEU A 500 -13.52 -1.89 2.99
CA LEU A 500 -13.65 -0.48 2.63
C LEU A 500 -13.90 0.34 3.90
N PHE A 501 -13.23 1.48 4.02
CA PHE A 501 -13.44 2.44 5.12
C PHE A 501 -14.01 3.75 4.57
N THR A 502 -14.98 4.32 5.28
CA THR A 502 -15.60 5.62 4.93
C THR A 502 -14.69 6.83 5.19
N THR A 503 -13.50 6.60 5.75
CA THR A 503 -12.46 7.59 6.05
C THR A 503 -11.53 7.83 4.85
N MET A 504 -10.75 8.91 4.90
CA MET A 504 -9.70 9.21 3.91
C MET A 504 -8.33 8.78 4.46
N TYR A 505 -7.42 8.39 3.57
CA TYR A 505 -6.09 7.89 3.96
C TYR A 505 -5.35 8.89 4.86
N GLU A 506 -5.42 10.18 4.51
CA GLU A 506 -4.72 11.25 5.20
C GLU A 506 -5.15 11.40 6.67
N LEU A 507 -6.38 11.01 7.00
CA LEU A 507 -6.95 11.20 8.34
C LEU A 507 -6.54 10.10 9.33
N GLU A 508 -6.30 8.88 8.84
CA GLU A 508 -6.03 7.69 9.66
C GLU A 508 -4.86 6.83 9.13
N ALA A 509 -3.90 7.46 8.43
CA ALA A 509 -2.81 6.77 7.71
C ALA A 509 -2.11 5.69 8.54
N SER A 510 -1.68 6.02 9.76
CA SER A 510 -0.97 5.08 10.64
C SER A 510 -1.77 3.82 10.95
N VAL A 511 -3.08 3.94 11.13
CA VAL A 511 -3.93 2.79 11.44
C VAL A 511 -4.23 2.00 10.17
N ILE A 512 -4.48 2.69 9.06
CA ILE A 512 -4.72 2.05 7.76
C ILE A 512 -3.50 1.23 7.34
N ASP A 513 -2.29 1.78 7.43
CA ASP A 513 -1.04 1.08 7.09
C ASP A 513 -0.83 -0.16 7.96
N SER A 514 -1.13 -0.03 9.26
CA SER A 514 -1.10 -1.15 10.20
C SER A 514 -2.08 -2.25 9.79
N LEU A 515 -3.34 -1.91 9.54
CA LEU A 515 -4.37 -2.86 9.13
C LEU A 515 -4.02 -3.56 7.82
N GLN A 516 -3.49 -2.83 6.83
CA GLN A 516 -3.04 -3.40 5.56
C GLN A 516 -1.88 -4.40 5.74
N SER A 517 -1.07 -4.26 6.79
CA SER A 517 0.01 -5.20 7.09
C SER A 517 -0.45 -6.50 7.75
N VAL A 518 -1.61 -6.51 8.42
CA VAL A 518 -2.10 -7.64 9.22
C VAL A 518 -3.33 -8.34 8.64
N LEU A 519 -4.09 -7.67 7.77
CA LEU A 519 -5.29 -8.22 7.15
C LEU A 519 -4.95 -9.13 5.97
N SER A 520 -5.76 -10.17 5.80
CA SER A 520 -5.62 -11.11 4.68
C SER A 520 -6.19 -10.59 3.35
N CYS A 521 -7.11 -9.63 3.41
CA CYS A 521 -7.69 -8.97 2.23
C CYS A 521 -7.26 -7.50 2.15
N PRO A 522 -7.20 -6.89 0.95
CA PRO A 522 -6.92 -5.47 0.80
C PRO A 522 -7.90 -4.59 1.57
N ALA A 523 -7.38 -3.51 2.17
CA ALA A 523 -8.16 -2.49 2.89
C ALA A 523 -8.05 -1.13 2.17
N TYR A 524 -9.17 -0.48 1.88
CA TYR A 524 -9.24 0.76 1.10
C TYR A 524 -9.95 1.90 1.86
N PRO A 525 -9.26 3.01 2.18
CA PRO A 525 -9.92 4.25 2.59
C PRO A 525 -10.50 4.96 1.36
N ILE A 526 -11.82 5.07 1.27
CA ILE A 526 -12.55 5.60 0.10
C ILE A 526 -13.32 6.90 0.41
N GLY A 527 -13.09 7.47 1.59
CA GLY A 527 -13.85 8.58 2.16
C GLY A 527 -13.42 9.99 1.76
N PRO A 528 -14.13 11.02 2.22
CA PRO A 528 -15.35 10.95 3.01
C PRO A 528 -16.56 10.48 2.18
N CYS A 529 -17.29 9.47 2.67
CA CYS A 529 -18.56 9.03 2.06
C CYS A 529 -19.74 9.92 2.48
N VAL A 530 -19.63 11.23 2.21
CA VAL A 530 -20.63 12.26 2.57
C VAL A 530 -21.35 12.78 1.31
N PRO A 531 -22.54 13.43 1.41
CA PRO A 531 -23.34 13.79 0.24
C PRO A 531 -22.82 15.03 -0.50
N TYR A 532 -21.51 15.19 -0.68
CA TYR A 532 -20.90 16.39 -1.26
C TYR A 532 -21.29 16.63 -2.73
N MET A 533 -21.63 15.58 -3.49
CA MET A 533 -22.13 15.72 -4.87
C MET A 533 -23.46 16.50 -4.92
N THR A 534 -24.26 16.47 -3.85
CA THR A 534 -25.54 17.20 -3.79
C THR A 534 -25.36 18.72 -3.57
N LEU A 535 -24.12 19.17 -3.35
CA LEU A 535 -23.77 20.59 -3.30
C LEU A 535 -23.69 21.21 -4.70
N GLU A 536 -23.41 20.41 -5.74
CA GLU A 536 -23.19 20.88 -7.11
C GLU A 536 -24.50 21.04 -7.91
N ASP A 537 -25.57 20.35 -7.53
CA ASP A 537 -26.89 20.35 -8.21
C ASP A 537 -27.69 21.67 -8.07
N HIS A 538 -27.10 22.72 -7.51
CA HIS A 538 -27.81 23.96 -7.14
C HIS A 538 -28.04 24.99 -8.26
N GLY A 539 -27.87 24.59 -9.52
CA GLY A 539 -28.36 25.36 -10.68
C GLY A 539 -29.89 25.35 -10.85
N THR A 540 -30.61 24.43 -10.20
CA THR A 540 -32.07 24.33 -10.30
C THR A 540 -32.76 24.36 -8.94
N ILE A 541 -33.14 25.56 -8.51
CA ILE A 541 -34.15 25.76 -7.47
C ILE A 541 -35.47 25.20 -8.01
N SER A 542 -35.79 23.96 -7.67
CA SER A 542 -37.16 23.45 -7.77
C SER A 542 -38.02 24.17 -6.73
N ASN A 543 -38.90 25.04 -7.21
CA ASN A 543 -39.92 25.79 -6.48
C ASN A 543 -41.02 24.86 -5.91
N GLY A 544 -40.65 23.89 -5.06
CA GLY A 544 -41.58 22.83 -4.63
C GLY A 544 -41.71 22.58 -3.13
N ASP A 545 -40.87 23.14 -2.26
CA ASP A 545 -40.97 22.86 -0.82
C ASP A 545 -40.74 24.14 0.00
N THR A 546 -41.84 24.78 0.38
CA THR A 546 -41.90 26.03 1.15
C THR A 546 -41.27 25.94 2.54
N SER A 547 -40.89 24.74 3.00
CA SER A 547 -40.12 24.53 4.24
C SER A 547 -38.61 24.73 4.09
N LYS A 548 -38.04 24.50 2.88
CA LYS A 548 -36.59 24.59 2.62
C LYS A 548 -36.07 26.03 2.59
N GLY A 549 -36.94 27.00 2.35
CA GLY A 549 -36.56 28.39 2.12
C GLY A 549 -36.46 29.30 3.36
N ASN A 550 -36.89 28.86 4.56
CA ASN A 550 -37.01 29.78 5.70
C ASN A 550 -35.76 29.79 6.60
N TYR A 551 -35.14 28.64 6.88
CA TYR A 551 -33.99 28.58 7.77
C TYR A 551 -32.66 28.95 7.11
N PHE A 552 -32.51 28.74 5.79
CA PHE A 552 -31.35 29.28 5.05
C PHE A 552 -31.37 30.80 5.00
N LYS A 553 -32.53 31.45 4.84
CA LYS A 553 -32.65 32.91 4.98
C LYS A 553 -32.25 33.38 6.37
N TRP A 554 -32.60 32.62 7.41
CA TRP A 554 -32.13 32.92 8.76
C TRP A 554 -30.61 32.80 8.84
N LEU A 555 -30.01 31.73 8.30
CA LEU A 555 -28.55 31.56 8.24
C LEU A 555 -27.84 32.68 7.46
N ASP A 556 -28.40 33.11 6.32
CA ASP A 556 -27.91 34.20 5.46
C ASP A 556 -27.89 35.55 6.22
N SER A 557 -28.85 35.75 7.13
CA SER A 557 -28.93 36.97 7.96
C SER A 557 -27.97 36.97 9.16
N GLN A 558 -27.28 35.84 9.43
CA GLN A 558 -26.33 35.76 10.54
C GLN A 558 -24.91 36.15 10.10
N PRO A 559 -24.11 36.78 11.00
CA PRO A 559 -22.70 37.03 10.72
C PRO A 559 -21.89 35.76 10.44
N VAL A 560 -20.80 35.90 9.70
CA VAL A 560 -19.85 34.81 9.39
C VAL A 560 -19.32 34.18 10.68
N ASN A 561 -19.23 32.84 10.73
CA ASN A 561 -18.76 32.05 11.87
C ASN A 561 -19.46 32.35 13.21
N SER A 562 -20.72 32.81 13.21
CA SER A 562 -21.43 33.21 14.43
C SER A 562 -22.46 32.20 14.94
N VAL A 563 -22.79 31.17 14.15
CA VAL A 563 -23.80 30.16 14.46
C VAL A 563 -23.14 28.86 14.90
N LEU A 564 -23.53 28.35 16.07
CA LEU A 564 -23.25 27.00 16.52
C LEU A 564 -24.33 26.06 15.99
N TYR A 565 -23.97 25.15 15.10
CA TYR A 565 -24.86 24.08 14.67
C TYR A 565 -24.90 22.99 15.75
N VAL A 566 -26.07 22.44 16.06
CA VAL A 566 -26.26 21.43 17.11
C VAL A 566 -27.05 20.24 16.55
N SER A 567 -26.44 19.06 16.59
CA SER A 567 -27.09 17.79 16.18
C SER A 567 -26.45 16.60 16.89
N LEU A 568 -27.25 15.87 17.68
CA LEU A 568 -26.80 14.71 18.45
C LEU A 568 -27.12 13.38 17.74
N GLY A 569 -27.32 13.42 16.42
CA GLY A 569 -27.64 12.24 15.65
C GLY A 569 -29.08 11.77 15.83
N SER A 570 -29.32 10.50 15.50
CA SER A 570 -30.68 10.00 15.23
C SER A 570 -31.04 8.70 15.92
N PHE A 571 -30.08 8.05 16.57
CA PHE A 571 -30.23 6.72 17.13
C PHE A 571 -30.32 6.73 18.66
N VAL A 572 -29.58 7.61 19.33
CA VAL A 572 -29.58 7.74 20.80
C VAL A 572 -29.91 9.17 21.19
N SER A 573 -30.84 9.29 22.14
CA SER A 573 -31.16 10.54 22.82
C SER A 573 -30.38 10.62 24.13
N VAL A 574 -29.94 11.82 24.50
CA VAL A 574 -29.46 12.10 25.85
C VAL A 574 -30.60 11.96 26.87
N SER A 575 -30.27 11.83 28.15
CA SER A 575 -31.28 11.85 29.22
C SER A 575 -32.05 13.17 29.22
N ALA A 576 -33.28 13.16 29.76
CA ALA A 576 -34.08 14.39 29.86
C ALA A 576 -33.37 15.49 30.68
N SER A 577 -32.62 15.11 31.72
CA SER A 577 -31.81 16.06 32.49
C SER A 577 -30.67 16.66 31.66
N GLN A 578 -29.94 15.83 30.90
CA GLN A 578 -28.87 16.33 30.04
C GLN A 578 -29.40 17.21 28.90
N LEU A 579 -30.57 16.88 28.34
CA LEU A 579 -31.24 17.68 27.32
C LEU A 579 -31.60 19.09 27.84
N ASP A 580 -32.12 19.16 29.07
CA ASP A 580 -32.43 20.43 29.75
C ASP A 580 -31.17 21.26 29.98
N GLU A 581 -30.09 20.66 30.48
CA GLU A 581 -28.83 21.38 30.69
C GLU A 581 -28.24 21.90 29.36
N ILE A 582 -28.36 21.15 28.26
CA ILE A 582 -27.98 21.63 26.91
C ILE A 582 -28.82 22.83 26.50
N ALA A 583 -30.15 22.77 26.66
CA ALA A 583 -31.05 23.86 26.30
C ALA A 583 -30.73 25.14 27.10
N LEU A 584 -30.56 25.00 28.41
CA LEU A 584 -30.26 26.11 29.32
C LEU A 584 -28.85 26.66 29.10
N GLY A 585 -27.89 25.78 28.80
CA GLY A 585 -26.51 26.18 28.50
C GLY A 585 -26.39 26.93 27.18
N LEU A 586 -27.08 26.47 26.12
CA LEU A 586 -27.16 27.19 24.85
C LEU A 586 -27.79 28.58 25.04
N ALA A 587 -28.88 28.69 25.80
CA ALA A 587 -29.50 29.98 26.11
C ALA A 587 -28.55 30.93 26.88
N ALA A 588 -27.88 30.43 27.93
CA ALA A 588 -26.92 31.19 28.73
C ALA A 588 -25.62 31.53 27.98
N SER A 589 -25.29 30.80 26.91
CA SER A 589 -24.10 31.04 26.10
C SER A 589 -24.18 32.34 25.28
N GLU A 590 -25.39 32.84 25.02
CA GLU A 590 -25.66 33.96 24.10
C GLU A 590 -25.15 33.77 22.65
N VAL A 591 -24.60 32.60 22.33
CA VAL A 591 -24.19 32.20 20.99
C VAL A 591 -25.45 31.97 20.16
N ARG A 592 -25.41 32.33 18.87
CA ARG A 592 -26.50 31.99 17.95
C ARG A 592 -26.44 30.51 17.63
N PHE A 593 -27.55 29.81 17.60
CA PHE A 593 -27.51 28.37 17.33
C PHE A 593 -28.63 27.88 16.42
N LEU A 594 -28.33 26.83 15.66
CA LEU A 594 -29.30 26.07 14.90
C LEU A 594 -29.31 24.64 15.42
N TRP A 595 -30.38 24.24 16.09
CA TRP A 595 -30.48 22.93 16.74
C TRP A 595 -31.48 22.02 16.03
N ILE A 596 -31.00 20.85 15.61
CA ILE A 596 -31.84 19.77 15.10
C ILE A 596 -32.34 18.89 16.24
N LEU A 597 -33.65 18.92 16.46
CA LEU A 597 -34.35 18.16 17.50
C LEU A 597 -35.60 17.51 16.89
N ARG A 598 -35.53 16.19 16.65
CA ARG A 598 -36.56 15.42 15.93
C ARG A 598 -37.92 15.43 16.60
N GLU A 599 -37.93 15.24 17.91
CA GLU A 599 -39.15 15.39 18.70
C GLU A 599 -39.32 16.85 19.04
N GLN A 600 -40.44 17.44 18.60
CA GLN A 600 -40.79 18.77 19.06
C GLN A 600 -41.05 18.69 20.56
N SER A 601 -40.05 19.03 21.36
CA SER A 601 -40.16 19.13 22.81
C SER A 601 -40.52 20.57 23.15
N PRO A 602 -41.80 20.88 23.49
CA PRO A 602 -42.18 22.22 23.93
C PRO A 602 -41.33 22.66 25.12
N ARG A 603 -40.98 21.71 26.00
CA ARG A 603 -40.07 21.89 27.13
C ARG A 603 -38.73 22.51 26.72
N VAL A 604 -38.08 22.02 25.66
CA VAL A 604 -36.79 22.59 25.21
C VAL A 604 -36.96 24.02 24.69
N ARG A 605 -38.07 24.31 24.00
CA ARG A 605 -38.38 25.67 23.54
C ARG A 605 -38.62 26.62 24.72
N ASP A 606 -39.36 26.17 25.73
CA ASP A 606 -39.66 26.94 26.94
C ASP A 606 -38.38 27.25 27.74
N LEU A 607 -37.47 26.27 27.84
CA LEU A 607 -36.18 26.44 28.54
C LEU A 607 -35.23 27.41 27.82
N ILE A 608 -35.26 27.43 26.48
CA ILE A 608 -34.46 28.38 25.69
C ILE A 608 -35.05 29.79 25.74
N GLY A 609 -36.38 29.91 25.79
CA GLY A 609 -37.12 31.17 25.74
C GLY A 609 -37.07 31.86 24.36
N ASP A 610 -37.75 33.00 24.24
CA ASP A 610 -37.86 33.76 22.97
C ASP A 610 -36.67 34.71 22.77
N SER A 611 -35.46 34.16 22.78
CA SER A 611 -34.22 34.97 22.68
C SER A 611 -33.96 35.53 21.28
N GLY A 612 -34.66 35.02 20.24
CA GLY A 612 -34.38 35.32 18.83
C GLY A 612 -33.00 34.84 18.31
N LYS A 613 -32.15 34.31 19.19
CA LYS A 613 -30.77 33.88 18.90
C LYS A 613 -30.67 32.42 18.45
N GLY A 614 -31.70 31.61 18.70
CA GLY A 614 -31.72 30.17 18.40
C GLY A 614 -32.85 29.78 17.44
N MET A 615 -32.58 28.84 16.55
CA MET A 615 -33.59 28.20 15.71
C MET A 615 -33.60 26.69 15.96
N ILE A 616 -34.79 26.10 16.14
CA ILE A 616 -34.96 24.66 16.36
C ILE A 616 -35.77 24.07 15.20
N LEU A 617 -35.22 23.04 14.57
CA LEU A 617 -35.85 22.34 13.45
C LEU A 617 -35.89 20.82 13.71
N PRO A 618 -36.89 20.10 13.20
CA PRO A 618 -36.93 18.64 13.30
C PRO A 618 -35.88 17.96 12.41
N TRP A 619 -35.45 18.62 11.34
CA TRP A 619 -34.51 18.08 10.35
C TRP A 619 -33.90 19.21 9.50
N CYS A 620 -32.69 19.03 8.97
CA CYS A 620 -32.07 19.90 7.97
C CYS A 620 -31.16 19.13 7.00
N ASP A 621 -30.76 19.79 5.91
CA ASP A 621 -29.67 19.34 5.04
C ASP A 621 -28.31 19.67 5.71
N GLN A 622 -27.85 18.77 6.55
CA GLN A 622 -26.74 19.00 7.49
C GLN A 622 -25.46 19.46 6.78
N LEU A 623 -25.03 18.80 5.70
CA LEU A 623 -23.81 19.17 5.00
C LEU A 623 -23.89 20.60 4.43
N LYS A 624 -25.05 21.02 3.92
CA LYS A 624 -25.25 22.40 3.44
C LYS A 624 -25.23 23.42 4.56
N VAL A 625 -25.83 23.09 5.70
CA VAL A 625 -25.76 23.91 6.90
C VAL A 625 -24.31 24.06 7.35
N LEU A 626 -23.56 22.96 7.47
CA LEU A 626 -22.15 22.98 7.86
C LEU A 626 -21.28 23.78 6.87
N CYS A 627 -21.59 23.74 5.56
CA CYS A 627 -20.88 24.52 4.56
C CYS A 627 -21.26 26.02 4.53
N HIS A 628 -22.31 26.43 5.26
CA HIS A 628 -22.79 27.80 5.27
C HIS A 628 -21.81 28.72 6.02
N CYS A 629 -21.51 29.90 5.47
CA CYS A 629 -20.47 30.79 6.01
C CYS A 629 -20.76 31.31 7.43
N SER A 630 -22.04 31.36 7.83
CA SER A 630 -22.41 31.75 9.19
C SER A 630 -22.18 30.67 10.24
N VAL A 631 -22.01 29.40 9.87
CA VAL A 631 -21.74 28.31 10.82
C VAL A 631 -20.27 28.34 11.23
N GLY A 632 -20.04 28.57 12.52
CA GLY A 632 -18.71 28.70 13.12
C GLY A 632 -18.30 27.54 14.00
N GLY A 633 -19.20 26.62 14.35
CA GLY A 633 -18.91 25.46 15.19
C GLY A 633 -20.04 24.43 15.13
N PHE A 634 -19.75 23.22 15.59
CA PHE A 634 -20.67 22.10 15.56
C PHE A 634 -20.67 21.31 16.88
N LEU A 635 -21.74 21.38 17.66
CA LEU A 635 -21.99 20.48 18.78
C LEU A 635 -22.55 19.15 18.26
N THR A 636 -21.77 18.08 18.43
CA THR A 636 -22.02 16.79 17.81
C THR A 636 -21.89 15.64 18.80
N HIS A 637 -22.67 14.59 18.59
CA HIS A 637 -22.50 13.29 19.24
C HIS A 637 -21.27 12.49 18.78
N CYS A 638 -20.44 13.04 17.88
CA CYS A 638 -19.23 12.45 17.33
C CYS A 638 -19.42 11.30 16.33
N GLY A 639 -20.63 10.93 15.93
CA GLY A 639 -20.80 9.83 14.96
C GLY A 639 -20.07 10.12 13.62
N MET A 640 -19.30 9.13 13.13
CA MET A 640 -18.35 9.27 12.02
C MET A 640 -18.90 9.98 10.77
N ASN A 641 -20.16 9.74 10.37
CA ASN A 641 -20.76 10.44 9.23
C ASN A 641 -20.82 11.97 9.44
N SER A 642 -21.29 12.41 10.61
CA SER A 642 -21.39 13.85 10.93
C SER A 642 -20.01 14.47 11.12
N THR A 643 -19.07 13.71 11.67
CA THR A 643 -17.67 14.10 11.81
C THR A 643 -17.01 14.34 10.45
N LEU A 644 -17.22 13.45 9.47
CA LEU A 644 -16.71 13.61 8.11
C LEU A 644 -17.37 14.79 7.36
N GLU A 645 -18.67 15.05 7.58
CA GLU A 645 -19.34 16.24 7.02
C GLU A 645 -18.74 17.54 7.57
N ALA A 646 -18.45 17.59 8.88
CA ALA A 646 -17.82 18.73 9.52
C ALA A 646 -16.37 18.95 9.05
N ILE A 647 -15.61 17.85 8.88
CA ILE A 647 -14.28 17.88 8.28
C ILE A 647 -14.34 18.43 6.85
N PHE A 648 -15.26 17.94 6.01
CA PHE A 648 -15.43 18.42 4.63
C PHE A 648 -15.84 19.90 4.56
N ALA A 649 -16.56 20.40 5.56
CA ALA A 649 -16.95 21.79 5.68
C ALA A 649 -15.88 22.70 6.31
N GLY A 650 -14.97 22.12 7.11
CA GLY A 650 -13.96 22.82 7.89
C GLY A 650 -14.49 23.47 9.16
N VAL A 651 -15.47 22.82 9.80
CA VAL A 651 -16.16 23.35 10.99
C VAL A 651 -15.59 22.70 12.27
N PRO A 652 -15.09 23.49 13.24
CA PRO A 652 -14.70 23.01 14.56
C PRO A 652 -15.82 22.32 15.32
N MET A 653 -15.49 21.31 16.12
CA MET A 653 -16.48 20.51 16.84
C MET A 653 -16.44 20.70 18.36
N LEU A 654 -17.61 20.66 19.00
CA LEU A 654 -17.77 20.39 20.41
C LEU A 654 -18.25 18.93 20.52
N ALA A 655 -17.36 18.06 20.97
CA ALA A 655 -17.54 16.61 20.96
C ALA A 655 -18.30 16.15 22.22
N LEU A 656 -19.48 15.54 22.05
CA LEU A 656 -20.29 14.95 23.11
C LEU A 656 -20.57 13.48 22.79
N PRO A 657 -19.59 12.56 22.92
CA PRO A 657 -19.80 11.15 22.61
C PRO A 657 -20.84 10.52 23.54
N LEU A 658 -21.76 9.71 22.99
CA LEU A 658 -22.86 9.11 23.76
C LEU A 658 -22.76 7.59 23.87
N PHE A 659 -22.49 6.88 22.75
CA PHE A 659 -22.49 5.43 22.74
C PHE A 659 -21.63 4.84 21.60
N PHE A 660 -21.34 3.53 21.70
CA PHE A 660 -20.67 2.73 20.67
C PHE A 660 -19.30 3.26 20.24
N ASP A 661 -19.12 3.64 18.98
CA ASP A 661 -17.89 4.15 18.38
C ASP A 661 -17.55 5.59 18.81
N GLN A 662 -18.55 6.34 19.26
CA GLN A 662 -18.42 7.77 19.50
C GLN A 662 -17.34 8.19 20.51
N PRO A 663 -17.07 7.46 21.62
CA PRO A 663 -15.96 7.79 22.50
C PRO A 663 -14.60 7.79 21.78
N ILE A 664 -14.39 6.82 20.88
CA ILE A 664 -13.20 6.76 20.04
C ILE A 664 -13.19 7.94 19.06
N ASP A 665 -14.30 8.19 18.35
CA ASP A 665 -14.41 9.32 17.43
C ASP A 665 -14.15 10.65 18.13
N GLY A 666 -14.68 10.84 19.34
CA GLY A 666 -14.47 12.00 20.18
C GLY A 666 -12.99 12.19 20.53
N ARG A 667 -12.31 11.11 20.93
CA ARG A 667 -10.86 11.11 21.20
C ARG A 667 -10.05 11.52 19.98
N LEU A 668 -10.40 10.99 18.80
CA LEU A 668 -9.76 11.34 17.54
C LEU A 668 -9.98 12.82 17.19
N ILE A 669 -11.20 13.34 17.34
CA ILE A 669 -11.54 14.76 17.10
C ILE A 669 -10.68 15.69 17.95
N THR A 670 -10.50 15.38 19.24
CA THR A 670 -9.94 16.32 20.22
C THR A 670 -8.44 16.17 20.41
N GLU A 671 -7.92 14.94 20.45
CA GLU A 671 -6.51 14.67 20.76
C GLU A 671 -5.66 14.46 19.50
N GLU A 672 -6.20 13.81 18.46
CA GLU A 672 -5.43 13.39 17.29
C GLU A 672 -5.54 14.39 16.13
N TRP A 673 -6.76 14.66 15.69
CA TRP A 673 -7.03 15.60 14.60
C TRP A 673 -6.99 17.04 15.08
N LYS A 674 -7.23 17.29 16.38
CA LYS A 674 -7.20 18.60 17.05
C LYS A 674 -8.14 19.61 16.40
N ILE A 675 -9.36 19.16 16.09
CA ILE A 675 -10.42 19.95 15.44
C ILE A 675 -11.64 20.17 16.34
N GLY A 676 -11.53 19.87 17.63
CA GLY A 676 -12.61 20.13 18.57
C GLY A 676 -12.20 20.14 20.02
N LEU A 677 -13.19 20.40 20.88
CA LEU A 677 -13.10 20.35 22.33
C LEU A 677 -13.95 19.18 22.86
N ASN A 678 -13.47 18.47 23.87
CA ASN A 678 -14.20 17.34 24.46
C ASN A 678 -15.17 17.82 25.55
N LEU A 679 -16.47 17.76 25.29
CA LEU A 679 -17.46 18.23 26.26
C LEU A 679 -17.52 17.37 27.53
N MET A 680 -17.08 16.10 27.44
CA MET A 680 -17.02 15.20 28.60
C MET A 680 -15.97 15.61 29.64
N ASP A 681 -15.01 16.47 29.29
CA ASP A 681 -14.02 17.00 30.24
C ASP A 681 -14.67 17.89 31.32
N TRP A 682 -15.92 18.31 31.10
CA TRP A 682 -16.72 19.09 32.05
C TRP A 682 -17.86 18.30 32.69
N ALA A 683 -17.93 16.99 32.48
CA ALA A 683 -18.95 16.16 33.12
C ALA A 683 -18.66 16.00 34.63
N SER A 684 -19.71 16.02 35.44
CA SER A 684 -19.61 15.61 36.84
C SER A 684 -19.41 14.09 36.96
N LYS A 685 -19.15 13.60 38.19
CA LYS A 685 -18.86 12.18 38.44
C LYS A 685 -19.99 11.22 38.02
N ASP A 686 -21.21 11.72 37.92
CA ASP A 686 -22.41 11.02 37.45
C ASP A 686 -22.63 11.15 35.93
N GLY A 687 -21.71 11.80 35.20
CA GLY A 687 -21.73 11.95 33.74
C GLY A 687 -22.58 13.12 33.24
N LEU A 688 -23.24 13.88 34.11
CA LEU A 688 -24.03 15.05 33.73
C LEU A 688 -23.12 16.26 33.45
N ILE A 689 -23.36 16.97 32.36
CA ILE A 689 -22.66 18.22 32.06
C ILE A 689 -23.61 19.38 32.34
N GLY A 690 -23.24 20.25 33.27
CA GLY A 690 -24.05 21.40 33.68
C GLY A 690 -24.13 22.49 32.63
N ARG A 691 -25.26 23.23 32.62
CA ARG A 691 -25.53 24.35 31.70
C ARG A 691 -24.43 25.41 31.68
N GLU A 692 -23.79 25.68 32.82
CA GLU A 692 -22.74 26.69 32.92
C GLU A 692 -21.50 26.26 32.15
N ASP A 693 -21.16 24.96 32.21
CA ASP A 693 -20.04 24.39 31.47
C ASP A 693 -20.35 24.29 29.98
N ILE A 694 -21.58 23.93 29.61
CA ILE A 694 -22.05 23.95 28.21
C ILE A 694 -21.97 25.37 27.64
N ALA A 695 -22.43 26.37 28.40
CA ALA A 695 -22.37 27.77 28.00
C ALA A 695 -20.92 28.23 27.81
N ARG A 696 -20.03 27.84 28.74
CA ARG A 696 -18.60 28.16 28.68
C ARG A 696 -17.94 27.50 27.47
N ALA A 697 -18.20 26.21 27.22
CA ALA A 697 -17.64 25.47 26.10
C ALA A 697 -18.13 26.00 24.75
N ALA A 698 -19.43 26.33 24.63
CA ALA A 698 -19.99 26.96 23.45
C ALA A 698 -19.34 28.33 23.18
N LYS A 699 -19.23 29.20 24.19
CA LYS A 699 -18.55 30.51 24.07
C LYS A 699 -17.09 30.33 23.67
N ARG A 700 -16.38 29.39 24.28
CA ARG A 700 -14.96 29.12 24.02
C ARG A 700 -14.70 28.67 22.58
N LEU A 701 -15.50 27.71 22.08
CA LEU A 701 -15.39 27.25 20.68
C LEU A 701 -15.72 28.36 19.69
N MET A 702 -16.68 29.23 20.03
CA MET A 702 -17.17 30.30 19.15
C MET A 702 -16.37 31.61 19.27
N SER A 703 -15.45 31.72 20.23
CA SER A 703 -14.56 32.87 20.40
C SER A 703 -13.56 32.99 19.23
N SER A 704 -13.38 34.20 18.71
CA SER A 704 -12.40 34.49 17.66
C SER A 704 -10.99 34.77 18.18
N ASP A 705 -10.83 34.99 19.48
CA ASP A 705 -9.64 35.67 20.02
C ASP A 705 -8.67 34.73 20.75
N GLU A 706 -9.17 33.60 21.27
CA GLU A 706 -8.36 32.62 22.00
C GLU A 706 -7.40 31.85 21.10
N ALA A 707 -6.13 31.74 21.51
CA ALA A 707 -5.07 31.12 20.71
C ALA A 707 -5.34 29.64 20.39
N GLU A 708 -5.92 28.90 21.35
CA GLU A 708 -6.31 27.51 21.19
C GLU A 708 -7.46 27.36 20.19
N THR A 709 -8.52 28.17 20.31
CA THR A 709 -9.64 28.17 19.36
C THR A 709 -9.19 28.55 17.95
N LYS A 710 -8.26 29.50 17.80
CA LYS A 710 -7.61 29.81 16.51
C LYS A 710 -6.87 28.61 15.94
N ALA A 711 -6.16 27.85 16.78
CA ALA A 711 -5.46 26.65 16.35
C ALA A 711 -6.42 25.54 15.89
N VAL A 712 -7.50 25.31 16.64
CA VAL A 712 -8.57 24.36 16.28
C VAL A 712 -9.22 24.75 14.95
N ARG A 713 -9.57 26.03 14.76
CA ARG A 713 -10.13 26.55 13.50
C ARG A 713 -9.19 26.38 12.32
N ARG A 714 -7.91 26.75 12.49
CA ARG A 714 -6.89 26.55 11.46
C ARG A 714 -6.78 25.08 11.07
N ARG A 715 -6.76 24.18 12.06
CA ARG A 715 -6.67 22.75 11.83
C ARG A 715 -7.90 22.17 11.12
N ALA A 716 -9.10 22.65 11.46
CA ALA A 716 -10.33 22.28 10.76
C ALA A 716 -10.29 22.71 9.28
N LEU A 717 -9.73 23.89 8.97
CA LEU A 717 -9.54 24.35 7.58
C LEU A 717 -8.49 23.51 6.83
N GLU A 718 -7.37 23.15 7.47
CA GLU A 718 -6.37 22.26 6.88
C GLU A 718 -6.99 20.91 6.49
N TRP A 719 -7.84 20.35 7.37
CA TRP A 719 -8.53 19.10 7.10
C TRP A 719 -9.63 19.21 6.05
N LYS A 720 -10.32 20.36 5.97
CA LYS A 720 -11.23 20.67 4.86
C LYS A 720 -10.52 20.58 3.51
N GLU A 721 -9.37 21.23 3.41
CA GLU A 721 -8.61 21.21 2.16
C GLU A 721 -8.10 19.80 1.84
N ALA A 722 -7.58 19.07 2.83
CA ALA A 722 -7.14 17.69 2.63
C ALA A 722 -8.30 16.78 2.20
N SER A 723 -9.47 16.93 2.82
CA SER A 723 -10.68 16.18 2.51
C SER A 723 -11.17 16.42 1.09
N ARG A 724 -11.17 17.68 0.63
CA ARG A 724 -11.53 18.02 -0.75
C ARG A 724 -10.50 17.48 -1.75
N ARG A 725 -9.20 17.64 -1.46
CA ARG A 725 -8.13 17.08 -2.29
C ARG A 725 -8.19 15.55 -2.39
N ALA A 726 -8.64 14.85 -1.34
CA ALA A 726 -8.76 13.39 -1.36
C ALA A 726 -9.83 12.90 -2.36
N VAL A 727 -10.92 13.65 -2.52
CA VAL A 727 -12.03 13.30 -3.42
C VAL A 727 -11.93 13.91 -4.82
N ASP A 728 -11.13 14.96 -4.98
CA ASP A 728 -10.81 15.56 -6.28
C ASP A 728 -10.19 14.53 -7.24
N ARG A 729 -10.30 14.78 -8.55
CA ARG A 729 -9.69 13.89 -9.55
C ARG A 729 -8.19 13.74 -9.30
N GLY A 730 -7.77 12.48 -9.16
CA GLY A 730 -6.39 12.15 -8.83
C GLY A 730 -6.06 12.20 -7.33
N GLY A 731 -7.01 12.51 -6.45
CA GLY A 731 -6.89 12.41 -4.99
C GLY A 731 -6.84 10.96 -4.49
N SER A 732 -6.45 10.76 -3.23
CA SER A 732 -6.27 9.42 -2.61
C SER A 732 -7.54 8.57 -2.68
N SER A 733 -8.66 9.10 -2.19
CA SER A 733 -9.96 8.43 -2.19
C SER A 733 -10.54 8.27 -3.59
N TYR A 734 -10.33 9.25 -4.47
CA TYR A 734 -10.68 9.13 -5.89
C TYR A 734 -9.97 7.94 -6.53
N ARG A 735 -8.66 7.80 -6.31
CA ARG A 735 -7.85 6.69 -6.85
C ARG A 735 -8.31 5.35 -6.27
N ASN A 736 -8.49 5.26 -4.95
CA ASN A 736 -8.93 4.02 -4.29
C ASN A 736 -10.28 3.52 -4.82
N LEU A 737 -11.26 4.43 -4.98
CA LEU A 737 -12.56 4.07 -5.52
C LEU A 737 -12.48 3.70 -7.02
N SER A 738 -11.64 4.38 -7.80
CA SER A 738 -11.44 4.07 -9.22
C SER A 738 -10.80 2.69 -9.39
N SER A 739 -9.74 2.39 -8.64
CA SER A 739 -9.08 1.08 -8.63
C SER A 739 -10.03 -0.06 -8.24
N LEU A 740 -10.95 0.19 -7.30
CA LEU A 740 -11.96 -0.80 -6.91
C LEU A 740 -12.93 -1.12 -8.06
N MET A 741 -13.39 -0.10 -8.79
CA MET A 741 -14.30 -0.28 -9.93
C MET A 741 -13.60 -0.96 -11.11
N GLU A 742 -12.34 -0.63 -11.37
CA GLU A 742 -11.52 -1.28 -12.39
C GLU A 742 -11.25 -2.75 -12.06
N MET A 743 -11.00 -3.07 -10.77
CA MET A 743 -10.85 -4.44 -10.31
C MET A 743 -12.09 -5.29 -10.63
N GLN A 744 -13.29 -4.74 -10.46
CA GLN A 744 -14.55 -5.45 -10.69
C GLN A 744 -14.87 -5.68 -12.16
N LEU A 745 -14.64 -4.67 -13.00
CA LEU A 745 -14.82 -4.78 -14.45
C LEU A 745 -13.85 -5.79 -15.06
N SER A 746 -12.77 -6.13 -14.34
CA SER A 746 -11.80 -7.16 -14.72
C SER A 746 -12.14 -8.59 -14.27
N SER A 747 -13.19 -8.79 -13.44
CA SER A 747 -13.56 -10.08 -12.86
C SER A 747 -14.79 -10.76 -13.48
N ASP A 748 -15.53 -10.11 -14.38
CA ASP A 748 -16.72 -10.67 -15.06
C ASP A 748 -16.40 -11.65 -16.22
N ALA A 749 -15.24 -12.30 -16.20
CA ALA A 749 -14.94 -13.44 -17.07
C ALA A 749 -15.25 -14.74 -16.31
N PRO A 750 -16.28 -15.53 -16.67
CA PRO A 750 -16.67 -16.70 -15.88
C PRO A 750 -15.61 -17.80 -15.93
N LEU A 751 -15.08 -18.16 -14.76
CA LEU A 751 -14.46 -19.46 -14.49
C LEU A 751 -15.59 -20.50 -14.39
N SER A 752 -15.89 -21.21 -15.47
CA SER A 752 -16.75 -22.40 -15.39
C SER A 752 -16.04 -23.64 -15.93
N HIS A 753 -16.34 -24.73 -15.26
CA HIS A 753 -15.78 -26.06 -15.37
C HIS A 753 -16.21 -26.79 -16.66
N GLU A 754 -16.21 -26.09 -17.79
CA GLU A 754 -16.52 -26.62 -19.14
C GLU A 754 -15.32 -26.58 -20.11
N MET A 755 -14.14 -26.21 -19.62
CA MET A 755 -12.90 -26.19 -20.43
C MET A 755 -12.14 -27.52 -20.48
N ALA A 756 -12.75 -28.64 -20.05
CA ALA A 756 -12.17 -29.97 -20.24
C ALA A 756 -12.79 -30.74 -21.41
N LEU A 757 -13.89 -30.26 -22.01
CA LEU A 757 -14.58 -30.97 -23.10
C LEU A 757 -15.02 -30.08 -24.27
N ALA A 758 -14.88 -28.76 -24.18
CA ALA A 758 -15.21 -27.84 -25.29
C ALA A 758 -14.02 -27.43 -26.18
N ASP A 759 -12.80 -27.91 -25.89
CA ASP A 759 -11.59 -27.65 -26.70
C ASP A 759 -11.54 -28.45 -28.02
N ALA A 760 -12.61 -29.15 -28.38
CA ALA A 760 -12.68 -29.92 -29.62
C ALA A 760 -13.47 -29.25 -30.75
N ASN A 761 -14.28 -28.21 -30.49
CA ASN A 761 -15.14 -27.62 -31.53
C ASN A 761 -15.41 -26.13 -31.32
N LEU A 762 -14.45 -25.27 -31.72
CA LEU A 762 -14.66 -23.97 -32.39
C LEU A 762 -13.30 -23.25 -32.54
N ALA A 763 -12.55 -23.67 -33.55
CA ALA A 763 -11.47 -22.88 -34.11
C ALA A 763 -12.06 -21.62 -34.77
N VAL A 764 -12.02 -20.49 -34.06
CA VAL A 764 -12.11 -19.16 -34.66
C VAL A 764 -10.94 -18.31 -34.15
N ASP A 765 -9.85 -18.43 -34.90
CA ASP A 765 -8.70 -17.52 -35.10
C ASP A 765 -8.61 -16.25 -34.21
N ARG A 766 -8.20 -16.39 -32.94
CA ARG A 766 -7.63 -15.27 -32.16
C ARG A 766 -6.10 -15.35 -32.19
N ARG A 767 -5.46 -14.35 -32.81
CA ARG A 767 -3.99 -14.26 -32.85
C ARG A 767 -3.43 -14.21 -31.41
N PRO A 768 -2.34 -14.93 -31.12
CA PRO A 768 -1.67 -14.86 -29.82
C PRO A 768 -1.20 -13.43 -29.52
N CYS A 769 -1.39 -12.98 -28.28
CA CYS A 769 -0.86 -11.72 -27.75
C CYS A 769 0.67 -11.78 -27.78
N HIS A 770 1.26 -11.19 -28.81
CA HIS A 770 2.70 -11.21 -29.02
C HIS A 770 3.37 -10.07 -28.26
N ILE A 771 4.34 -10.37 -27.41
CA ILE A 771 5.17 -9.38 -26.72
C ILE A 771 6.63 -9.50 -27.14
N VAL A 772 7.35 -8.40 -27.10
CA VAL A 772 8.79 -8.37 -27.35
C VAL A 772 9.53 -8.00 -26.08
N ALA A 773 10.40 -8.88 -25.60
CA ALA A 773 11.24 -8.66 -24.44
C ALA A 773 12.63 -8.15 -24.89
N LEU A 774 13.02 -6.97 -24.40
CA LEU A 774 14.29 -6.32 -24.70
C LEU A 774 15.14 -6.23 -23.42
N PRO A 775 15.92 -7.28 -23.08
CA PRO A 775 16.85 -7.20 -21.95
C PRO A 775 18.04 -6.29 -22.28
N TYR A 776 18.58 -5.63 -21.25
CA TYR A 776 19.90 -5.03 -21.35
C TYR A 776 20.94 -6.16 -21.60
N PRO A 777 21.96 -5.98 -22.47
CA PRO A 777 22.85 -7.07 -22.88
C PRO A 777 23.83 -7.44 -21.77
N GLY A 778 23.35 -8.14 -20.75
CA GLY A 778 24.09 -8.53 -19.55
C GLY A 778 23.42 -9.69 -18.85
N ARG A 779 24.19 -10.66 -18.31
CA ARG A 779 23.60 -11.85 -17.65
C ARG A 779 22.62 -11.48 -16.52
N GLY A 780 22.95 -10.45 -15.73
CA GLY A 780 22.12 -9.94 -14.65
C GLY A 780 20.79 -9.32 -15.08
N HIS A 781 20.60 -9.07 -16.38
CA HIS A 781 19.41 -8.47 -16.97
C HIS A 781 18.66 -9.47 -17.87
N ILE A 782 19.40 -10.24 -18.67
CA ILE A 782 18.86 -11.29 -19.55
C ILE A 782 18.22 -12.41 -18.74
N ASN A 783 18.87 -12.92 -17.68
CA ASN A 783 18.34 -14.04 -16.91
C ASN A 783 17.01 -13.71 -16.21
N PRO A 784 16.86 -12.55 -15.54
CA PRO A 784 15.57 -12.11 -15.01
C PRO A 784 14.50 -11.96 -16.09
N MET A 785 14.84 -11.37 -17.25
CA MET A 785 13.91 -11.19 -18.35
C MET A 785 13.44 -12.55 -18.90
N LEU A 786 14.36 -13.51 -19.11
CA LEU A 786 14.01 -14.87 -19.53
C LEU A 786 13.16 -15.58 -18.48
N SER A 787 13.41 -15.35 -17.19
CA SER A 787 12.60 -15.90 -16.10
C SER A 787 11.18 -15.33 -16.14
N LEU A 788 11.03 -14.03 -16.34
CA LEU A 788 9.72 -13.39 -16.58
C LEU A 788 9.04 -13.99 -17.81
N CYS A 789 9.75 -14.16 -18.92
CA CYS A 789 9.20 -14.72 -20.17
C CYS A 789 8.69 -16.16 -19.97
N ARG A 790 9.44 -17.02 -19.28
CA ARG A 790 9.00 -18.38 -18.92
C ARG A 790 7.77 -18.34 -18.02
N LEU A 791 7.78 -17.45 -17.03
CA LEU A 791 6.68 -17.29 -16.10
C LEU A 791 5.39 -16.87 -16.82
N LEU A 792 5.47 -15.93 -17.78
CA LEU A 792 4.37 -15.49 -18.63
C LEU A 792 3.86 -16.61 -19.55
N ALA A 793 4.77 -17.30 -20.23
CA ALA A 793 4.43 -18.44 -21.08
C ALA A 793 3.73 -19.57 -20.31
N ALA A 794 4.16 -19.82 -19.08
CA ALA A 794 3.52 -20.80 -18.19
C ALA A 794 2.16 -20.32 -17.65
N ARG A 795 1.81 -19.03 -17.75
CA ARG A 795 0.49 -18.52 -17.34
C ARG A 795 -0.57 -18.75 -18.39
N SER A 796 -0.22 -18.54 -19.66
CA SER A 796 -1.20 -18.44 -20.74
C SER A 796 -0.57 -18.85 -22.07
N SER A 797 -1.20 -19.82 -22.72
CA SER A 797 -0.88 -20.22 -24.09
C SER A 797 -1.21 -19.11 -25.11
N SER A 798 -1.99 -18.10 -24.72
CA SER A 798 -2.32 -16.95 -25.56
C SER A 798 -1.21 -15.90 -25.62
N ILE A 799 -0.14 -16.02 -24.82
CA ILE A 799 0.99 -15.09 -24.87
C ILE A 799 2.12 -15.73 -25.68
N ALA A 800 2.52 -15.07 -26.77
CA ALA A 800 3.74 -15.36 -27.48
C ALA A 800 4.80 -14.31 -27.12
N VAL A 801 6.03 -14.73 -26.88
CA VAL A 801 7.13 -13.84 -26.50
C VAL A 801 8.23 -13.93 -27.55
N THR A 802 8.78 -12.80 -27.97
CA THR A 802 10.07 -12.76 -28.66
C THR A 802 11.09 -12.03 -27.83
N VAL A 803 12.14 -12.73 -27.41
CA VAL A 803 13.25 -12.14 -26.69
C VAL A 803 14.31 -11.72 -27.70
N VAL A 804 14.64 -10.43 -27.75
CA VAL A 804 15.61 -9.91 -28.69
C VAL A 804 16.98 -9.82 -28.02
N LEU A 805 17.97 -10.45 -28.63
CA LEU A 805 19.34 -10.52 -28.15
C LEU A 805 20.30 -10.09 -29.26
N THR A 806 21.56 -9.83 -28.96
CA THR A 806 22.58 -9.79 -30.01
C THR A 806 22.91 -11.22 -30.46
N GLU A 807 23.43 -11.37 -31.68
CA GLU A 807 23.89 -12.66 -32.21
C GLU A 807 24.91 -13.35 -31.28
N GLU A 808 25.82 -12.58 -30.67
CA GLU A 808 26.77 -13.08 -29.68
C GLU A 808 26.02 -13.60 -28.44
N TRP A 809 25.05 -12.85 -27.91
CA TRP A 809 24.30 -13.27 -26.73
C TRP A 809 23.47 -14.53 -26.96
N LEU A 810 22.94 -14.72 -28.17
CA LEU A 810 22.31 -15.99 -28.53
C LEU A 810 23.31 -17.15 -28.42
N GLY A 811 24.54 -16.97 -28.92
CA GLY A 811 25.61 -17.95 -28.77
C GLY A 811 26.03 -18.20 -27.31
N LEU A 812 26.06 -17.16 -26.48
CA LEU A 812 26.46 -17.23 -25.05
C LEU A 812 25.40 -17.86 -24.14
N LEU A 813 24.12 -17.79 -24.54
CA LEU A 813 23.04 -18.50 -23.83
C LEU A 813 23.10 -20.01 -24.10
N GLY A 814 23.64 -20.42 -25.26
CA GLY A 814 23.61 -21.82 -25.69
C GLY A 814 22.17 -22.31 -25.88
N ALA A 815 21.98 -23.64 -25.85
CA ALA A 815 20.65 -24.22 -25.76
C ALA A 815 20.07 -23.88 -24.37
N PRO A 816 18.95 -23.14 -24.26
CA PRO A 816 18.36 -22.83 -22.97
C PRO A 816 17.93 -24.14 -22.29
N GLU A 817 18.38 -24.39 -21.06
CA GLU A 817 17.92 -25.52 -20.25
C GLU A 817 17.12 -25.02 -19.03
N PRO A 818 15.87 -25.47 -18.82
CA PRO A 818 15.06 -26.23 -19.78
C PRO A 818 14.79 -25.41 -21.06
N PRO A 819 14.47 -26.09 -22.18
CA PRO A 819 14.08 -25.43 -23.42
C PRO A 819 13.06 -24.35 -23.17
N LEU A 820 13.22 -23.22 -23.87
CA LEU A 820 12.19 -22.19 -23.84
C LEU A 820 10.87 -22.79 -24.34
N PRO A 821 9.73 -22.48 -23.70
CA PRO A 821 8.42 -22.91 -24.20
C PRO A 821 8.27 -22.51 -25.68
N GLU A 822 7.53 -23.27 -26.49
CA GLU A 822 7.38 -23.01 -27.94
C GLU A 822 6.86 -21.58 -28.26
N CYS A 823 6.09 -21.01 -27.34
CA CYS A 823 5.58 -19.66 -27.41
C CYS A 823 6.62 -18.58 -27.09
N VAL A 824 7.81 -18.93 -26.59
CA VAL A 824 8.94 -18.01 -26.32
C VAL A 824 10.04 -18.25 -27.36
N ARG A 825 10.22 -17.30 -28.26
CA ARG A 825 11.20 -17.35 -29.35
C ARG A 825 12.34 -16.39 -29.10
N LEU A 826 13.54 -16.76 -29.54
CA LEU A 826 14.69 -15.87 -29.56
C LEU A 826 14.80 -15.24 -30.95
N ALA A 827 15.05 -13.93 -30.98
CA ALA A 827 15.41 -13.22 -32.20
C ALA A 827 16.71 -12.46 -31.99
N THR A 828 17.47 -12.26 -33.06
CA THR A 828 18.78 -11.62 -32.97
C THR A 828 18.83 -10.30 -33.71
N ILE A 829 19.63 -9.39 -33.16
CA ILE A 829 20.17 -8.22 -33.86
C ILE A 829 21.67 -8.43 -34.11
N PRO A 830 22.25 -7.78 -35.13
CA PRO A 830 23.69 -7.82 -35.35
C PRO A 830 24.48 -7.40 -34.12
N ASN A 831 25.69 -7.93 -33.98
CA ASN A 831 26.63 -7.54 -32.92
C ASN A 831 27.13 -6.10 -33.10
N VAL A 832 26.34 -5.14 -32.63
CA VAL A 832 26.63 -3.69 -32.71
C VAL A 832 27.26 -3.12 -31.45
N ILE A 833 27.52 -3.95 -30.45
CA ILE A 833 28.10 -3.58 -29.14
C ILE A 833 29.39 -4.37 -28.88
N PRO A 834 30.28 -3.88 -28.00
CA PRO A 834 31.46 -4.64 -27.57
C PRO A 834 31.09 -6.02 -27.00
N SER A 835 31.97 -7.00 -27.25
CA SER A 835 31.80 -8.39 -26.83
C SER A 835 31.59 -8.53 -25.32
N GLU A 836 30.79 -9.52 -24.90
CA GLU A 836 30.73 -9.96 -23.50
C GLU A 836 32.13 -10.16 -22.92
N HIS A 837 33.02 -10.74 -23.72
CA HIS A 837 34.40 -11.01 -23.35
C HIS A 837 35.21 -9.72 -23.46
N GLY A 838 35.69 -9.21 -22.33
CA GLY A 838 36.62 -8.09 -22.30
C GLY A 838 35.98 -6.69 -22.27
N ARG A 839 34.66 -6.53 -22.46
CA ARG A 839 34.00 -5.22 -22.29
C ARG A 839 34.15 -4.60 -20.90
N ALA A 840 34.53 -5.39 -19.89
CA ALA A 840 34.84 -4.86 -18.56
C ALA A 840 36.04 -3.90 -18.59
N ALA A 841 36.95 -4.04 -19.57
CA ALA A 841 38.09 -3.14 -19.77
C ALA A 841 37.66 -1.75 -20.29
N ASP A 842 36.55 -1.68 -21.03
CA ASP A 842 35.93 -0.42 -21.49
C ASP A 842 34.42 -0.45 -21.27
N PHE A 843 34.03 -0.42 -20.00
CA PHE A 843 32.62 -0.46 -19.61
C PHE A 843 31.85 0.77 -20.09
N SER A 844 32.50 1.94 -20.14
CA SER A 844 31.91 3.18 -20.62
C SER A 844 31.59 3.13 -22.11
N GLY A 845 32.53 2.63 -22.94
CA GLY A 845 32.31 2.43 -24.37
C GLY A 845 31.25 1.36 -24.65
N PHE A 846 31.15 0.33 -23.82
CA PHE A 846 30.05 -0.63 -23.88
C PHE A 846 28.69 0.01 -23.60
N ILE A 847 28.55 0.77 -22.51
CA ILE A 847 27.30 1.50 -22.18
C ILE A 847 26.92 2.45 -23.32
N GLU A 848 27.90 3.16 -23.88
CA GLU A 848 27.70 4.03 -25.03
C GLU A 848 27.19 3.28 -26.25
N ALA A 849 27.81 2.15 -26.60
CA ALA A 849 27.38 1.33 -27.72
C ALA A 849 25.94 0.80 -27.53
N VAL A 850 25.60 0.33 -26.32
CA VAL A 850 24.22 -0.09 -26.00
C VAL A 850 23.22 1.05 -26.20
N HIS A 851 23.58 2.27 -25.76
CA HIS A 851 22.69 3.42 -25.81
C HIS A 851 22.56 4.03 -27.21
N THR A 852 23.53 3.82 -28.10
CA THR A 852 23.61 4.54 -29.38
C THR A 852 23.51 3.63 -30.61
N ARG A 853 23.81 2.34 -30.48
CA ARG A 853 23.93 1.43 -31.64
C ARG A 853 22.86 0.34 -31.69
N MET A 854 22.22 0.00 -30.57
CA MET A 854 21.22 -1.07 -30.51
C MET A 854 19.81 -0.65 -30.99
N GLU A 855 19.44 0.62 -30.88
CA GLU A 855 18.09 1.09 -31.24
C GLU A 855 17.73 0.77 -32.69
N ALA A 856 18.58 1.17 -33.65
CA ALA A 856 18.32 1.00 -35.08
C ALA A 856 18.13 -0.46 -35.53
N PRO A 857 18.98 -1.44 -35.15
CA PRO A 857 18.74 -2.83 -35.52
C PRO A 857 17.54 -3.46 -34.79
N VAL A 858 17.23 -3.07 -33.55
CA VAL A 858 16.01 -3.53 -32.85
C VAL A 858 14.76 -2.98 -33.53
N GLU A 859 14.74 -1.69 -33.88
CA GLU A 859 13.64 -1.07 -34.61
C GLU A 859 13.44 -1.73 -35.98
N ARG A 860 14.53 -2.04 -36.72
CA ARG A 860 14.46 -2.78 -37.99
C ARG A 860 13.88 -4.18 -37.80
N LEU A 861 14.31 -4.91 -36.78
CA LEU A 861 13.76 -6.23 -36.46
C LEU A 861 12.27 -6.14 -36.17
N LEU A 862 11.86 -5.24 -35.28
CA LEU A 862 10.46 -5.02 -34.92
C LEU A 862 9.57 -4.66 -36.12
N ARG A 863 10.07 -3.85 -37.06
CA ARG A 863 9.36 -3.53 -38.31
C ARG A 863 9.18 -4.73 -39.25
N GLY A 864 10.03 -5.74 -39.13
CA GLY A 864 9.92 -7.00 -39.87
C GLY A 864 9.01 -8.05 -39.22
N MET A 865 8.48 -7.77 -38.03
CA MET A 865 7.59 -8.67 -37.29
C MET A 865 6.13 -8.24 -37.40
N ALA A 866 5.21 -9.16 -37.08
CA ALA A 866 3.84 -8.76 -36.77
C ALA A 866 3.85 -7.79 -35.58
N ALA A 867 2.98 -6.78 -35.59
CA ALA A 867 2.95 -5.75 -34.56
C ALA A 867 2.77 -6.38 -33.16
N PRO A 868 3.76 -6.25 -32.25
CA PRO A 868 3.61 -6.77 -30.91
C PRO A 868 2.61 -5.92 -30.12
N ALA A 869 1.89 -6.56 -29.20
CA ALA A 869 1.02 -5.91 -28.23
C ALA A 869 1.80 -5.03 -27.26
N ALA A 870 3.00 -5.46 -26.85
CA ALA A 870 3.88 -4.67 -25.99
C ALA A 870 5.36 -4.99 -26.19
N VAL A 871 6.20 -4.00 -25.90
CA VAL A 871 7.64 -4.13 -25.67
C VAL A 871 7.89 -4.06 -24.16
N VAL A 872 8.41 -5.13 -23.58
CA VAL A 872 8.91 -5.16 -22.20
C VAL A 872 10.41 -4.91 -22.25
N ALA A 873 10.82 -3.68 -21.93
CA ALA A 873 12.19 -3.22 -22.09
C ALA A 873 12.87 -2.98 -20.74
N ASP A 874 14.10 -3.46 -20.63
CA ASP A 874 14.98 -3.12 -19.52
C ASP A 874 15.15 -1.60 -19.41
N MET A 875 14.99 -1.07 -18.19
CA MET A 875 15.07 0.37 -17.94
C MET A 875 16.41 1.00 -18.36
N PHE A 876 17.49 0.21 -18.41
CA PHE A 876 18.81 0.68 -18.85
C PHE A 876 18.96 0.71 -20.38
N LEU A 877 17.90 0.45 -21.14
CA LEU A 877 17.79 0.76 -22.56
C LEU A 877 17.02 2.07 -22.73
N PRO A 878 17.66 3.25 -22.60
CA PRO A 878 16.95 4.53 -22.56
C PRO A 878 16.20 4.83 -23.86
N TRP A 879 16.57 4.20 -24.97
CA TRP A 879 15.90 4.34 -26.25
C TRP A 879 14.66 3.44 -26.41
N ALA A 880 14.52 2.37 -25.64
CA ALA A 880 13.54 1.33 -25.91
C ALA A 880 12.09 1.77 -25.65
N VAL A 881 11.81 2.43 -24.52
CA VAL A 881 10.48 3.00 -24.25
C VAL A 881 10.12 4.06 -25.30
N PRO A 882 10.95 5.08 -25.57
CA PRO A 882 10.68 6.02 -26.67
C PRO A 882 10.48 5.35 -28.03
N MET A 883 11.30 4.36 -28.39
CA MET A 883 11.22 3.65 -29.67
C MET A 883 9.88 2.90 -29.78
N ALA A 884 9.49 2.12 -28.78
CA ALA A 884 8.22 1.39 -28.78
C ALA A 884 7.03 2.36 -28.94
N LEU A 885 7.02 3.47 -28.19
CA LEU A 885 5.98 4.49 -28.30
C LEU A 885 5.94 5.16 -29.68
N ARG A 886 7.10 5.46 -30.29
CA ARG A 886 7.17 5.98 -31.68
C ARG A 886 6.62 4.99 -32.71
N MET A 887 6.69 3.69 -32.41
CA MET A 887 6.14 2.62 -33.24
C MET A 887 4.66 2.34 -32.96
N GLY A 888 4.03 3.07 -32.03
CA GLY A 888 2.64 2.84 -31.62
C GLY A 888 2.44 1.58 -30.77
N VAL A 889 3.51 1.03 -30.20
CA VAL A 889 3.50 -0.19 -29.38
C VAL A 889 3.57 0.18 -27.90
N ALA A 890 2.82 -0.53 -27.05
CA ALA A 890 2.91 -0.39 -25.60
C ALA A 890 4.34 -0.63 -25.09
N ALA A 891 4.78 0.15 -24.12
CA ALA A 891 6.14 0.09 -23.57
C ALA A 891 6.08 -0.15 -22.05
N CYS A 892 6.57 -1.30 -21.60
CA CYS A 892 6.68 -1.65 -20.19
C CYS A 892 8.14 -1.54 -19.75
N SER A 893 8.41 -0.92 -18.60
CA SER A 893 9.77 -0.82 -18.07
C SER A 893 10.06 -1.98 -17.11
N PHE A 894 11.10 -2.75 -17.41
CA PHE A 894 11.58 -3.84 -16.57
C PHE A 894 12.76 -3.37 -15.72
N CYS A 895 12.63 -3.52 -14.40
CA CYS A 895 13.58 -3.05 -13.40
C CYS A 895 14.23 -4.23 -12.68
N PRO A 896 15.42 -4.69 -13.14
CA PRO A 896 16.19 -5.76 -12.50
C PRO A 896 17.06 -5.27 -11.33
N ILE A 897 16.64 -4.21 -10.66
CA ILE A 897 17.27 -3.60 -9.48
C ILE A 897 16.29 -3.57 -8.31
N SER A 898 16.80 -3.36 -7.09
CA SER A 898 15.94 -3.18 -5.92
C SER A 898 15.01 -1.99 -6.06
N ALA A 899 13.77 -2.11 -5.57
CA ALA A 899 12.81 -1.01 -5.53
C ALA A 899 13.37 0.17 -4.72
N THR A 900 14.13 -0.14 -3.66
CA THR A 900 14.82 0.86 -2.84
C THR A 900 15.84 1.67 -3.64
N HIS A 901 16.68 1.01 -4.46
CA HIS A 901 17.61 1.71 -5.33
C HIS A 901 16.89 2.55 -6.39
N PHE A 902 15.80 2.02 -6.96
CA PHE A 902 14.98 2.76 -7.91
C PHE A 902 14.42 4.05 -7.30
N ALA A 903 13.85 3.99 -6.08
CA ALA A 903 13.29 5.15 -5.39
C ALA A 903 14.32 6.26 -5.18
N ALA A 904 15.52 5.91 -4.73
CA ALA A 904 16.61 6.87 -4.52
C ALA A 904 16.95 7.66 -5.80
N PHE A 905 16.92 7.01 -6.97
CA PHE A 905 17.22 7.66 -8.24
C PHE A 905 16.02 8.36 -8.88
N TYR A 906 14.79 7.87 -8.65
CA TYR A 906 13.58 8.50 -9.16
C TYR A 906 13.37 9.93 -8.59
N HIS A 907 13.83 10.15 -7.35
CA HIS A 907 13.81 11.45 -6.67
C HIS A 907 15.08 12.30 -6.86
N PHE A 908 16.03 11.84 -7.69
CA PHE A 908 17.35 12.47 -7.82
C PHE A 908 17.30 13.95 -8.25
N GLU A 909 16.37 14.35 -9.12
CA GLU A 909 16.25 15.76 -9.54
C GLU A 909 15.76 16.67 -8.41
N SER A 910 14.86 16.18 -7.55
CA SER A 910 14.40 16.87 -6.35
C SER A 910 15.52 17.00 -5.31
N LEU A 911 16.33 15.96 -5.15
CA LEU A 911 17.52 15.96 -4.28
C LEU A 911 18.61 16.93 -4.81
N ALA A 912 18.83 16.97 -6.13
CA ALA A 912 19.80 17.86 -6.76
C ALA A 912 19.33 19.34 -6.81
N ALA A 913 18.03 19.60 -6.80
CA ALA A 913 17.47 20.96 -6.70
C ALA A 913 17.61 21.53 -5.28
N ALA A 914 17.46 20.70 -4.25
CA ALA A 914 17.71 21.08 -2.86
C ALA A 914 19.18 21.49 -2.63
N HIS A 915 20.14 20.83 -3.30
CA HIS A 915 21.56 21.18 -3.22
C HIS A 915 21.91 22.56 -3.84
N ARG A 916 21.23 22.94 -4.93
CA ARG A 916 21.50 24.21 -5.63
C ARG A 916 21.01 25.45 -4.89
N THR A 917 20.06 25.29 -3.97
CA THR A 917 19.48 26.40 -3.20
C THR A 917 20.25 26.69 -1.90
N THR A 918 21.08 25.77 -1.42
CA THR A 918 21.81 25.89 -0.14
C THR A 918 23.27 26.38 -0.29
N GLY A 919 23.60 27.05 -1.40
CA GLY A 919 24.98 27.35 -1.83
C GLY A 919 25.97 27.75 -0.72
N ARG A 920 26.83 26.80 -0.33
CA ARG A 920 28.17 27.04 0.21
C ARG A 920 29.09 25.92 -0.27
N ALA A 921 30.15 26.30 -0.99
CA ALA A 921 31.23 25.39 -1.36
C ALA A 921 32.08 25.10 -0.11
N GLY A 922 32.17 23.83 0.29
CA GLY A 922 33.08 23.36 1.34
C GLY A 922 32.45 22.57 2.50
N ASP A 923 31.12 22.55 2.64
CA ASP A 923 30.46 21.79 3.71
C ASP A 923 29.89 20.47 3.17
N SER A 924 30.33 19.34 3.73
CA SER A 924 29.70 18.04 3.50
C SER A 924 28.20 18.13 3.82
N LEU A 925 27.37 17.71 2.87
CA LEU A 925 25.93 17.93 2.86
C LEU A 925 25.22 17.30 4.08
N ALA A 926 24.90 18.11 5.10
CA ALA A 926 23.86 17.78 6.07
C ALA A 926 22.54 18.44 5.64
N VAL A 927 21.83 17.84 4.67
CA VAL A 927 20.45 18.26 4.38
C VAL A 927 19.60 17.90 5.59
N THR A 928 19.18 18.93 6.33
CA THR A 928 18.14 18.84 7.36
C THR A 928 16.80 19.17 6.69
N GLY A 929 16.31 18.24 5.88
CA GLY A 929 14.92 18.20 5.42
C GLY A 929 14.21 17.14 6.24
N GLN A 930 13.27 17.54 7.08
CA GLN A 930 12.57 16.70 8.07
C GLN A 930 11.52 15.76 7.44
N SER A 931 11.70 15.37 6.18
CA SER A 931 10.77 14.51 5.45
C SER A 931 11.52 13.64 4.46
N PHE A 932 11.22 12.34 4.51
CA PHE A 932 11.61 11.23 3.62
C PHE A 932 12.82 10.36 4.00
N PHE A 933 12.58 9.05 3.90
CA PHE A 933 13.42 7.86 4.14
C PHE A 933 13.59 7.38 5.59
N LEU A 934 12.76 6.38 5.98
CA LEU A 934 13.11 5.16 6.74
C LEU A 934 14.10 5.26 7.94
N GLY A 935 14.24 6.41 8.61
CA GLY A 935 15.30 6.58 9.62
C GLY A 935 16.73 6.52 9.04
N THR A 936 16.84 6.60 7.71
CA THR A 936 18.06 6.30 6.96
C THR A 936 18.55 7.56 6.26
N ARG A 937 19.62 8.17 6.76
CA ARG A 937 20.19 9.42 6.25
C ARG A 937 21.10 9.15 5.06
N ILE A 938 20.59 9.28 3.83
CA ILE A 938 21.42 9.17 2.62
C ILE A 938 22.20 10.48 2.43
N VAL A 939 23.52 10.43 2.66
CA VAL A 939 24.46 11.54 2.47
C VAL A 939 25.22 11.31 1.16
N TYR A 940 25.16 12.29 0.26
CA TYR A 940 25.98 12.33 -0.94
C TYR A 940 27.24 13.13 -0.64
N THR A 941 28.42 12.49 -0.67
CA THR A 941 29.71 13.17 -0.55
C THR A 941 30.51 12.99 -1.84
N GLY A 942 30.90 14.09 -2.48
CA GLY A 942 31.85 14.06 -3.60
C GLY A 942 31.91 15.37 -4.37
N ASP A 943 33.02 16.09 -4.25
CA ASP A 943 33.32 17.32 -5.02
C ASP A 943 33.85 17.04 -6.44
N ASN A 944 33.84 15.78 -6.90
CA ASN A 944 34.31 15.42 -8.24
C ASN A 944 33.25 14.60 -9.00
N PHE A 945 33.06 14.96 -10.27
CA PHE A 945 32.13 14.37 -11.24
C PHE A 945 32.45 12.91 -11.65
N GLN A 946 32.85 12.07 -10.71
CA GLN A 946 32.78 10.60 -10.80
C GLN A 946 31.63 10.11 -9.89
N LEU A 947 30.99 8.98 -10.25
CA LEU A 947 29.78 8.44 -9.61
C LEU A 947 29.73 8.72 -8.08
N PRO A 948 28.66 9.34 -7.54
CA PRO A 948 28.64 9.72 -6.14
C PRO A 948 28.75 8.50 -5.24
N ASP A 949 29.65 8.54 -4.26
CA ASP A 949 29.64 7.60 -3.15
C ASP A 949 28.35 7.82 -2.36
N ILE A 950 27.44 6.85 -2.45
CA ILE A 950 26.20 6.86 -1.66
C ILE A 950 26.57 6.38 -0.24
N ALA A 951 26.68 7.30 0.70
CA ALA A 951 26.75 6.99 2.12
C ALA A 951 25.33 7.03 2.71
N ILE A 952 24.95 6.05 3.53
CA ILE A 952 23.59 5.88 4.07
C ILE A 952 23.70 5.69 5.60
N TYR A 953 23.69 6.76 6.38
CA TYR A 953 23.86 6.65 7.84
C TYR A 953 22.56 6.19 8.53
N LEU A 954 22.64 5.14 9.36
CA LEU A 954 21.61 4.74 10.32
C LEU A 954 22.06 5.13 11.73
N HIS A 955 21.23 5.85 12.48
CA HIS A 955 21.48 6.14 13.90
C HIS A 955 20.72 5.12 14.76
N LEU A 956 21.46 4.40 15.62
CA LEU A 956 20.91 3.61 16.71
C LEU A 956 21.03 4.45 17.98
N ASP A 957 19.91 4.83 18.58
CA ASP A 957 19.89 5.46 19.91
C ASP A 957 19.99 4.38 21.01
N GLU A 958 21.13 4.41 21.73
CA GLU A 958 21.27 4.45 23.21
C GLU A 958 22.51 3.65 23.70
N LEU A 959 23.57 4.37 24.10
CA LEU A 959 24.16 4.34 25.46
C LEU A 959 25.53 5.06 25.53
N GLN A 960 25.54 6.17 26.27
CA GLN A 960 26.56 6.71 27.18
C GLN A 960 28.09 6.51 26.94
N THR A 961 28.77 7.66 26.99
CA THR A 961 30.11 7.93 27.59
C THR A 961 31.38 7.48 26.84
N ARG A 962 32.09 8.44 26.21
CA ARG A 962 33.35 9.07 26.71
C ARG A 962 34.04 9.87 25.60
N THR A 963 34.40 11.08 25.95
CA THR A 963 35.33 12.01 25.30
C THR A 963 36.64 11.34 24.84
N MET A 964 37.14 11.68 23.65
CA MET A 964 38.50 12.20 23.49
C MET A 964 38.67 12.97 22.17
N SER A 965 39.12 14.21 22.31
CA SER A 965 39.60 15.11 21.28
C SER A 965 40.89 14.62 20.63
N CYS A 966 41.04 14.80 19.32
CA CYS A 966 42.31 15.25 18.73
C CYS A 966 42.01 15.82 17.33
N GLY A 967 42.20 17.13 17.18
CA GLY A 967 42.14 17.80 15.89
C GLY A 967 43.45 17.67 15.13
N ILE A 968 43.39 17.81 13.81
CA ILE A 968 44.44 18.40 12.96
C ILE A 968 43.73 19.02 11.75
N SER A 969 43.93 20.32 11.59
CA SER A 969 43.63 21.12 10.38
C SER A 969 44.84 21.04 9.46
N ILE A 970 44.67 20.96 8.12
CA ILE A 970 45.57 21.60 7.13
C ILE A 970 44.83 21.84 5.78
N SER A 971 44.70 23.14 5.48
CA SER A 971 44.85 23.88 4.22
C SER A 971 44.60 23.24 2.85
N LEU A 972 43.61 23.81 2.16
CA LEU A 972 43.55 23.96 0.70
C LEU A 972 44.83 24.64 0.15
N ALA A 973 45.36 24.11 -0.94
CA ALA A 973 46.15 24.87 -1.90
C ALA A 973 45.72 24.48 -3.32
N ARG A 974 45.00 25.41 -3.97
CA ARG A 974 44.85 25.45 -5.44
C ARG A 974 46.23 25.70 -6.06
N LEU A 975 46.47 25.19 -7.26
CA LEU A 975 46.74 26.01 -8.46
C LEU A 975 47.11 25.18 -9.70
N ALA A 976 46.60 25.67 -10.84
CA ALA A 976 46.82 25.34 -12.25
C ALA A 976 46.04 24.14 -12.82
#